data_AF-A0A6V8D572-F1
#
_entry.id   AF-A0A6V8D572-F1
#
_cell.length_a   1.000
_cell.length_b   1.000
_cell.length_c   1.000
_cell.angle_alpha   90.00
_cell.angle_beta   90.00
_cell.angle_gamma   90.00
#
_symmetry.space_group_name_H-M   'P 1'
#
loop_
_entity.id
_entity.type
_entity.pdbx_description
1 polymer ?
#
loop_
_entity_poly.entity_id
_entity_poly.type
_entity_poly.pdbx_seq_one_letter_code
_entity_poly.pdbx_strand_id
1 'polypeptide(L)'
;MGLIENLGRVASSYMEEKEQLQIAGEKRVRTRTGHGFWPQEVLRDSIIFAFMGAVLLFYAWLIPPPLHGAADPYAQAGFVFPDWYVLFSYGYLRWGEYLPQFTVPTGFIGEIVGQPVFPWNAAWWGAALTGIPVSILALPPFLGGREKRPVEDPWFATAGAVYLAHIWFISVFSINIFLELYGKNRSDFCKLDSHGDLLCGTRAPWLADAFNSIPWMMTGVLAWICIYFIARALLVKAWGAGFTPGHAKQILIGSLLISTAGTVATWDTYDDGFWDQGGLLTIKGLTHDLYPELEAMRAQPTDVHVHDVNEFTDDRGWSEDGTVPTTAWLDWSIYQPARYIITDFTDSNGHQNAEFGINAAANSTTFNGGQGWITTGSFTVTEDLNHFPDGHHESVETLTTDLKCEYRASERKINDINTVSMISSTLTLSDSNGKTMTSIDDCVGASTELKVGEYTYEYIVTVEGALVYNDSIVTETSFQIATFQPLLVWTEDAPAAMAGRTVDLTNESQMAAGGTDYAAIENPTYHTNPKALDAKLTYAMFIPCLTFGAVVFVLLRSMARGYEFEMNKCYGCDLCDDACPVRLFNGGDKLNIIYNSWNNEDDGVPLYSCLTCTACTNACPQLVNYDSYVDIRRSLIVGGPQAEIPHTVLQAVLAAEAEEDADDDFIAVEDYPITSNIGYYPGCVDYLDQEMVFSHVNEGEMNLGDSTTAAFTLFDDMNVDVNYLGRDFLKCCGHDQKWQGLDEVFDKLKAYNQKKIEQSGIDTLVSSCAECFRTFARDYELEGVKVMHTTEFLVENGFDMNLKAEEETTVTYHDPCRLGRQMGVYEEPRELIAGVEGVEIVEMEHSGEDAMCCGVSSMMSCNENARALRVTRMEEIRATGADTMLTSCPKCVSHFECLKFEGDERYADIEILDVVSFLARQVDAKKAKAAAAVQPSTGVEA
;
A
#
# COMPACT_ATOMS: atom_id res chain seq x y z
N MET A 1 35.14 -18.10 18.24
CA MET A 1 33.76 -18.58 18.39
C MET A 1 33.02 -18.23 17.11
N GLY A 2 32.33 -19.21 16.51
CA GLY A 2 31.96 -19.19 15.10
C GLY A 2 30.62 -18.50 14.81
N LEU A 3 30.48 -17.98 13.59
CA LEU A 3 29.31 -17.27 13.02
C LEU A 3 27.94 -17.96 13.25
N ILE A 4 27.94 -19.27 13.54
CA ILE A 4 26.75 -20.11 13.76
C ILE A 4 26.17 -19.96 15.18
N GLU A 5 26.99 -19.71 16.21
CA GLU A 5 26.50 -19.42 17.57
C GLU A 5 25.83 -18.03 17.65
N ASN A 6 26.33 -17.07 16.87
CA ASN A 6 25.74 -15.74 16.77
C ASN A 6 24.39 -15.73 16.03
N LEU A 7 24.18 -16.66 15.08
CA LEU A 7 22.90 -16.80 14.37
C LEU A 7 21.81 -17.46 15.22
N GLY A 8 22.16 -18.37 16.14
CA GLY A 8 21.20 -18.99 17.06
C GLY A 8 20.60 -17.99 18.07
N ARG A 9 21.43 -17.06 18.56
CA ARG A 9 21.02 -16.02 19.51
C ARG A 9 20.13 -14.95 18.88
N VAL A 10 20.40 -14.57 17.63
CA VAL A 10 19.55 -13.63 16.88
C VAL A 10 18.19 -14.23 16.53
N ALA A 11 18.16 -15.54 16.30
CA ALA A 11 16.97 -16.25 15.92
C ALA A 11 16.01 -16.44 17.13
N SER A 12 16.49 -16.81 18.32
CA SER A 12 15.63 -16.91 19.52
C SER A 12 15.03 -15.56 19.90
N SER A 13 15.86 -14.52 19.85
CA SER A 13 15.50 -13.11 20.05
C SER A 13 14.29 -12.75 19.17
N TYR A 14 14.34 -13.02 17.86
CA TYR A 14 13.27 -12.73 16.89
C TYR A 14 11.93 -13.44 17.13
N MET A 15 11.93 -14.62 17.76
CA MET A 15 10.68 -15.34 18.05
C MET A 15 10.01 -14.86 19.32
N GLU A 16 10.79 -14.35 20.27
CA GLU A 16 10.32 -13.77 21.52
C GLU A 16 9.74 -12.36 21.30
N GLU A 17 10.27 -11.57 20.35
CA GLU A 17 9.64 -10.33 19.81
C GLU A 17 8.19 -10.54 19.42
N LYS A 18 8.00 -11.63 18.69
CA LYS A 18 6.85 -11.84 17.85
C LYS A 18 5.62 -12.14 18.67
N GLU A 19 5.80 -12.60 19.90
CA GLU A 19 4.75 -12.99 20.81
C GLU A 19 4.22 -11.79 21.62
N GLN A 20 5.07 -10.90 22.15
CA GLN A 20 4.54 -9.71 22.85
C GLN A 20 4.01 -8.63 21.88
N LEU A 21 4.47 -8.66 20.62
CA LEU A 21 3.89 -7.96 19.46
C LEU A 21 2.39 -8.14 19.22
N GLN A 22 1.87 -9.26 19.72
CA GLN A 22 0.49 -9.66 19.48
C GLN A 22 -0.43 -9.20 20.59
N ILE A 23 0.09 -8.76 21.74
CA ILE A 23 -0.69 -8.37 22.92
C ILE A 23 -0.88 -6.84 22.98
N ALA A 24 0.10 -6.01 22.56
CA ALA A 24 -0.02 -4.54 22.59
C ALA A 24 -1.00 -3.94 21.55
N GLY A 25 -1.51 -4.78 20.65
CA GLY A 25 -2.45 -4.39 19.59
C GLY A 25 -3.86 -4.00 20.07
N GLU A 26 -4.23 -4.26 21.33
CA GLU A 26 -5.61 -4.03 21.80
C GLU A 26 -5.88 -2.61 22.38
N LYS A 27 -4.86 -1.75 22.62
CA LYS A 27 -5.06 -0.50 23.41
C LYS A 27 -4.71 0.86 22.77
N ARG A 28 -4.32 0.96 21.50
CA ARG A 28 -3.99 2.26 20.85
C ARG A 28 -5.10 2.76 19.93
N VAL A 29 -5.95 3.67 20.42
CA VAL A 29 -6.92 4.44 19.62
C VAL A 29 -6.65 5.93 19.75
N ARG A 30 -6.71 6.65 18.63
CA ARG A 30 -6.40 8.08 18.44
C ARG A 30 -7.80 8.85 18.40
N THR A 31 -7.91 10.09 18.92
CA THR A 31 -9.06 11.06 19.15
C THR A 31 -9.25 12.47 18.42
N ARG A 32 -8.69 12.82 17.24
CA ARG A 32 -8.69 14.07 16.38
C ARG A 32 -8.08 13.90 14.95
N THR A 33 -8.86 14.22 13.93
CA THR A 33 -8.62 14.11 12.47
C THR A 33 -7.43 14.92 11.95
N GLY A 34 -6.67 14.37 10.98
CA GLY A 34 -5.61 15.10 10.28
C GLY A 34 -6.17 16.08 9.23
N HIS A 35 -5.35 17.04 8.83
CA HIS A 35 -5.74 18.15 7.95
C HIS A 35 -4.90 18.09 6.66
N GLY A 36 -5.56 18.00 5.50
CA GLY A 36 -4.92 17.69 4.21
C GLY A 36 -3.91 18.70 3.63
N PHE A 37 -3.58 19.78 4.34
CA PHE A 37 -2.59 20.78 3.90
C PHE A 37 -1.33 20.80 4.79
N TRP A 38 -1.16 19.80 5.65
CA TRP A 38 0.04 19.71 6.48
C TRP A 38 1.28 19.40 5.62
N PRO A 39 2.44 20.05 5.83
CA PRO A 39 3.59 19.95 4.91
C PRO A 39 4.06 18.52 4.58
N GLN A 40 4.08 17.63 5.57
CA GLN A 40 4.41 16.20 5.40
C GLN A 40 3.35 15.42 4.60
N GLU A 41 2.07 15.76 4.74
CA GLU A 41 0.99 15.16 3.95
C GLU A 41 1.05 15.64 2.50
N VAL A 42 1.31 16.94 2.28
CA VAL A 42 1.50 17.54 0.94
C VAL A 42 2.69 16.93 0.20
N LEU A 43 3.81 16.69 0.90
CA LEU A 43 4.99 16.05 0.31
C LEU A 43 4.69 14.59 -0.10
N ARG A 44 4.05 13.82 0.79
CA ARG A 44 3.62 12.45 0.48
C ARG A 44 2.70 12.41 -0.73
N ASP A 45 1.68 13.26 -0.74
CA ASP A 45 0.68 13.30 -1.81
C ASP A 45 1.28 13.76 -3.14
N SER A 46 2.28 14.65 -3.10
CA SER A 46 3.05 15.06 -4.28
C SER A 46 3.92 13.93 -4.85
N ILE A 47 4.52 13.09 -3.99
CA ILE A 47 5.28 11.91 -4.43
C ILE A 47 4.35 10.87 -5.05
N ILE A 48 3.19 10.62 -4.44
CA ILE A 48 2.18 9.72 -5.00
C ILE A 48 1.69 10.25 -6.35
N PHE A 49 1.43 11.55 -6.45
CA PHE A 49 1.03 12.20 -7.70
C PHE A 49 2.10 12.08 -8.79
N ALA A 50 3.38 12.30 -8.45
CA ALA A 50 4.50 12.14 -9.39
C ALA A 50 4.68 10.68 -9.85
N PHE A 51 4.52 9.71 -8.95
CA PHE A 51 4.53 8.29 -9.28
C PHE A 51 3.38 7.92 -10.23
N MET A 52 2.15 8.37 -9.92
CA MET A 52 1.01 8.19 -10.81
C MET A 52 1.28 8.84 -12.17
N GLY A 53 1.86 10.04 -12.21
CA GLY A 53 2.27 10.71 -13.44
C GLY A 53 3.28 9.91 -14.27
N ALA A 54 4.27 9.29 -13.63
CA ALA A 54 5.26 8.44 -14.30
C ALA A 54 4.62 7.16 -14.88
N VAL A 55 3.71 6.52 -14.15
CA VAL A 55 2.94 5.37 -14.64
C VAL A 55 2.07 5.76 -15.84
N LEU A 56 1.45 6.94 -15.80
CA LEU A 56 0.63 7.46 -16.91
C LEU A 56 1.47 7.70 -18.17
N LEU A 57 2.66 8.31 -18.04
CA LEU A 57 3.57 8.51 -19.16
C LEU A 57 4.08 7.18 -19.74
N PHE A 58 4.30 6.17 -18.89
CA PHE A 58 4.65 4.83 -19.33
C PHE A 58 3.54 4.16 -20.14
N TYR A 59 2.27 4.26 -19.70
CA TYR A 59 1.13 3.74 -20.46
C TYR A 59 0.89 4.50 -21.77
N ALA A 60 1.01 5.82 -21.75
CA ALA A 60 0.90 6.64 -22.97
C ALA A 60 2.01 6.31 -23.99
N TRP A 61 3.18 5.86 -23.53
CA TRP A 61 4.24 5.36 -24.41
C TRP A 61 3.97 3.96 -24.96
N LEU A 62 3.34 3.08 -24.17
CA LEU A 62 3.04 1.70 -24.56
C LEU A 62 1.92 1.61 -25.63
N ILE A 63 0.99 2.57 -25.65
CA ILE A 63 -0.22 2.59 -26.48
C ILE A 63 -0.05 3.61 -27.64
N PRO A 64 0.02 3.19 -28.93
CA PRO A 64 0.13 4.13 -30.05
C PRO A 64 -1.20 4.82 -30.41
N PRO A 65 -1.20 6.07 -30.94
CA PRO A 65 -2.39 6.76 -31.44
C PRO A 65 -2.60 6.62 -32.97
N PRO A 66 -3.80 6.84 -33.54
CA PRO A 66 -5.15 6.53 -33.04
C PRO A 66 -5.58 5.13 -33.52
N LEU A 67 -6.24 4.36 -32.65
CA LEU A 67 -6.61 2.96 -32.90
C LEU A 67 -8.13 2.77 -33.17
N HIS A 68 -8.87 3.82 -33.53
CA HIS A 68 -10.32 3.75 -33.76
C HIS A 68 -10.78 4.73 -34.86
N GLY A 69 -11.83 4.36 -35.60
CA GLY A 69 -12.76 5.35 -36.17
C GLY A 69 -13.58 5.97 -35.03
N ALA A 70 -13.96 7.25 -35.16
CA ALA A 70 -14.65 8.00 -34.11
C ALA A 70 -15.80 7.21 -33.46
N ALA A 71 -15.81 7.14 -32.13
CA ALA A 71 -16.84 6.45 -31.36
C ALA A 71 -18.23 7.08 -31.58
N ASP A 72 -19.27 6.24 -31.55
CA ASP A 72 -20.66 6.65 -31.61
C ASP A 72 -20.98 7.68 -30.49
N PRO A 73 -21.35 8.93 -30.83
CA PRO A 73 -21.63 9.99 -29.85
C PRO A 73 -22.84 9.70 -28.96
N TYR A 74 -23.65 8.67 -29.24
CA TYR A 74 -24.80 8.29 -28.43
C TYR A 74 -24.49 7.32 -27.27
N ALA A 75 -23.29 6.73 -27.23
CA ALA A 75 -22.90 5.74 -26.21
C ALA A 75 -22.11 6.33 -25.01
N GLN A 76 -21.99 7.66 -24.92
CA GLN A 76 -21.18 8.30 -23.87
C GLN A 76 -21.83 8.26 -22.47
N ALA A 77 -21.01 7.95 -21.45
CA ALA A 77 -21.31 8.33 -20.07
C ALA A 77 -21.26 9.87 -19.93
N GLY A 78 -22.28 10.47 -19.30
CA GLY A 78 -22.55 11.91 -19.31
C GLY A 78 -21.58 12.83 -18.53
N PHE A 79 -20.34 12.41 -18.25
CA PHE A 79 -19.35 13.24 -17.54
C PHE A 79 -17.95 13.01 -18.10
N VAL A 80 -17.30 14.07 -18.61
CA VAL A 80 -15.95 14.03 -19.17
C VAL A 80 -14.93 14.14 -18.05
N PHE A 81 -14.19 13.05 -17.80
CA PHE A 81 -13.05 12.98 -16.89
C PHE A 81 -11.76 12.64 -17.69
N PRO A 82 -10.54 12.91 -17.15
CA PRO A 82 -9.27 12.67 -17.86
C PRO A 82 -9.09 11.22 -18.37
N ASP A 83 -8.35 11.06 -19.48
CA ASP A 83 -8.23 9.84 -20.32
C ASP A 83 -7.90 8.51 -19.60
N TRP A 84 -7.37 8.53 -18.37
CA TRP A 84 -7.15 7.31 -17.59
C TRP A 84 -8.43 6.77 -16.93
N TYR A 85 -9.38 7.65 -16.59
CA TYR A 85 -10.72 7.25 -16.17
C TYR A 85 -11.41 6.50 -17.31
N VAL A 86 -11.08 6.85 -18.56
CA VAL A 86 -11.59 6.19 -19.76
C VAL A 86 -11.13 4.73 -19.80
N LEU A 87 -9.84 4.41 -19.63
CA LEU A 87 -9.37 3.00 -19.64
C LEU A 87 -9.97 2.16 -18.49
N PHE A 88 -10.02 2.73 -17.28
CA PHE A 88 -10.63 2.10 -16.12
C PHE A 88 -12.14 1.86 -16.31
N SER A 89 -12.87 2.86 -16.81
CA SER A 89 -14.29 2.75 -17.11
C SER A 89 -14.58 1.86 -18.32
N TYR A 90 -13.72 1.83 -19.34
CA TYR A 90 -13.81 0.88 -20.45
C TYR A 90 -13.64 -0.56 -19.97
N GLY A 91 -12.69 -0.81 -19.07
CA GLY A 91 -12.53 -2.11 -18.44
C GLY A 91 -13.81 -2.58 -17.74
N TYR A 92 -14.50 -1.69 -17.01
CA TYR A 92 -15.78 -2.02 -16.36
C TYR A 92 -16.99 -2.05 -17.29
N LEU A 93 -17.06 -1.19 -18.31
CA LEU A 93 -18.09 -1.26 -19.35
C LEU A 93 -18.02 -2.59 -20.07
N ARG A 94 -16.80 -3.02 -20.41
CA ARG A 94 -16.56 -4.31 -21.03
C ARG A 94 -16.94 -5.46 -20.11
N TRP A 95 -16.58 -5.39 -18.82
CA TRP A 95 -17.05 -6.37 -17.84
C TRP A 95 -18.59 -6.39 -17.73
N GLY A 96 -19.24 -5.22 -17.85
CA GLY A 96 -20.69 -5.06 -17.86
C GLY A 96 -21.41 -5.71 -19.04
N GLU A 97 -20.73 -6.00 -20.15
CA GLU A 97 -21.28 -6.77 -21.28
C GLU A 97 -21.50 -8.26 -20.93
N TYR A 98 -20.76 -8.78 -19.95
CA TYR A 98 -20.86 -10.17 -19.50
C TYR A 98 -21.89 -10.39 -18.39
N LEU A 99 -22.42 -9.30 -17.80
CA LEU A 99 -23.46 -9.36 -16.78
C LEU A 99 -24.87 -9.46 -17.40
N PRO A 100 -25.88 -10.00 -16.69
CA PRO A 100 -27.23 -10.15 -17.22
C PRO A 100 -27.81 -8.83 -17.73
N GLN A 101 -28.29 -8.84 -18.98
CA GLN A 101 -28.89 -7.68 -19.63
C GLN A 101 -30.41 -7.86 -19.66
N PHE A 102 -31.17 -6.93 -19.09
CA PHE A 102 -32.63 -7.02 -19.12
C PHE A 102 -33.30 -5.65 -19.13
N THR A 103 -34.49 -5.56 -19.72
CA THR A 103 -35.27 -4.31 -19.76
C THR A 103 -36.28 -4.29 -18.62
N VAL A 104 -36.17 -3.32 -17.73
CA VAL A 104 -37.08 -3.16 -16.59
C VAL A 104 -38.23 -2.22 -17.01
N PRO A 105 -39.51 -2.65 -16.92
CA PRO A 105 -40.64 -1.75 -17.14
C PRO A 105 -40.69 -0.69 -16.03
N THR A 106 -40.67 0.59 -16.39
CA THR A 106 -40.59 1.73 -15.43
C THR A 106 -41.96 2.20 -14.93
N GLY A 107 -43.05 1.62 -15.44
CA GLY A 107 -44.42 1.87 -15.01
C GLY A 107 -44.82 3.36 -15.09
N PHE A 108 -45.57 3.84 -14.08
CA PHE A 108 -46.10 5.21 -14.01
C PHE A 108 -45.02 6.30 -14.09
N ILE A 109 -43.82 6.04 -13.59
CA ILE A 109 -42.71 7.02 -13.65
C ILE A 109 -42.21 7.15 -15.09
N GLY A 110 -42.10 6.03 -15.83
CA GLY A 110 -41.68 6.02 -17.23
C GLY A 110 -42.60 6.77 -18.18
N GLU A 111 -43.91 6.73 -17.93
CA GLU A 111 -44.91 7.49 -18.69
C GLU A 111 -44.75 9.01 -18.54
N ILE A 112 -44.29 9.48 -17.37
CA ILE A 112 -44.07 10.91 -17.09
C ILE A 112 -42.82 11.43 -17.82
N VAL A 113 -41.76 10.60 -17.94
CA VAL A 113 -40.48 11.00 -18.57
C VAL A 113 -40.34 10.57 -20.03
N GLY A 114 -41.36 9.92 -20.60
CA GLY A 114 -41.35 9.44 -21.99
C GLY A 114 -40.41 8.25 -22.23
N GLN A 115 -40.04 7.50 -21.19
CA GLN A 115 -39.22 6.29 -21.30
C GLN A 115 -39.91 5.10 -20.61
N PRO A 116 -40.69 4.28 -21.37
CA PRO A 116 -41.52 3.21 -20.81
C PRO A 116 -40.72 2.00 -20.31
N VAL A 117 -39.45 1.90 -20.68
CA VAL A 117 -38.53 0.84 -20.27
C VAL A 117 -37.17 1.42 -19.92
N PHE A 118 -36.55 0.87 -18.88
CA PHE A 118 -35.16 1.16 -18.52
C PHE A 118 -34.27 0.00 -18.94
N PRO A 119 -33.38 0.18 -19.93
CA PRO A 119 -32.46 -0.86 -20.34
C PRO A 119 -31.36 -1.02 -19.29
N TRP A 120 -31.35 -2.15 -18.59
CA TRP A 120 -30.26 -2.55 -17.72
C TRP A 120 -29.17 -3.17 -18.58
N ASN A 121 -28.41 -2.30 -19.25
CA ASN A 121 -27.41 -2.68 -20.24
C ASN A 121 -25.97 -2.57 -19.70
N ALA A 122 -24.97 -2.92 -20.53
CA ALA A 122 -23.55 -2.83 -20.17
C ALA A 122 -23.13 -1.44 -19.69
N ALA A 123 -23.73 -0.37 -20.24
CA ALA A 123 -23.48 1.00 -19.80
C ALA A 123 -23.97 1.23 -18.37
N TRP A 124 -25.14 0.68 -18.01
CA TRP A 124 -25.62 0.71 -16.63
C TRP A 124 -24.69 -0.08 -15.70
N TRP A 125 -24.30 -1.29 -16.07
CA TRP A 125 -23.39 -2.12 -15.28
C TRP A 125 -22.04 -1.45 -15.07
N GLY A 126 -21.45 -0.88 -16.12
CA GLY A 126 -20.22 -0.10 -16.02
C GLY A 126 -20.35 1.08 -15.05
N ALA A 127 -21.46 1.81 -15.11
CA ALA A 127 -21.73 2.92 -14.18
C ALA A 127 -21.93 2.44 -12.73
N ALA A 128 -22.69 1.37 -12.52
CA ALA A 128 -22.97 0.82 -11.19
C ALA A 128 -21.71 0.23 -10.53
N LEU A 129 -20.93 -0.55 -11.28
CA LEU A 129 -19.70 -1.18 -10.81
C LEU A 129 -18.57 -0.17 -10.59
N THR A 130 -18.55 0.94 -11.33
CA THR A 130 -17.66 2.07 -11.06
C THR A 130 -18.12 2.85 -9.82
N GLY A 131 -19.43 3.03 -9.68
CA GLY A 131 -20.03 3.79 -8.58
C GLY A 131 -19.82 3.15 -7.22
N ILE A 132 -19.91 1.82 -7.09
CA ILE A 132 -19.81 1.11 -5.80
C ILE A 132 -18.45 1.32 -5.11
N PRO A 133 -17.29 1.02 -5.73
CA PRO A 133 -15.98 1.21 -5.09
C PRO A 133 -15.67 2.69 -4.81
N VAL A 134 -16.00 3.59 -5.74
CA VAL A 134 -15.82 5.04 -5.56
C VAL A 134 -16.66 5.54 -4.39
N SER A 135 -17.89 5.04 -4.23
CA SER A 135 -18.75 5.36 -3.08
C SER A 135 -18.17 4.84 -1.77
N ILE A 136 -17.65 3.61 -1.76
CA ILE A 136 -16.97 3.00 -0.59
C ILE A 136 -15.73 3.80 -0.18
N LEU A 137 -15.01 4.40 -1.12
CA LEU A 137 -13.83 5.24 -0.85
C LEU A 137 -14.13 6.70 -0.56
N ALA A 138 -15.29 7.20 -0.99
CA ALA A 138 -15.78 8.51 -0.65
C ALA A 138 -16.49 8.53 0.72
N LEU A 139 -16.83 7.36 1.26
CA LEU A 139 -17.48 7.16 2.56
C LEU A 139 -16.60 7.48 3.81
N PRO A 140 -15.27 7.26 3.85
CA PRO A 140 -14.46 7.45 5.06
C PRO A 140 -14.55 8.85 5.71
N PRO A 141 -14.59 9.98 4.96
CA PRO A 141 -14.85 11.30 5.52
C PRO A 141 -16.21 11.43 6.23
N PHE A 142 -17.22 10.65 5.82
CA PHE A 142 -18.58 10.70 6.36
C PHE A 142 -18.84 9.67 7.47
N LEU A 143 -17.98 8.64 7.59
CA LEU A 143 -18.14 7.58 8.58
C LEU A 143 -17.58 7.93 9.97
N GLY A 144 -16.82 9.03 10.09
CA GLY A 144 -16.28 9.52 11.37
C GLY A 144 -15.17 8.62 11.94
N GLY A 145 -14.00 9.20 12.21
CA GLY A 145 -12.85 8.48 12.78
C GLY A 145 -11.56 9.29 12.67
N ARG A 146 -10.57 9.00 13.53
CA ARG A 146 -9.24 9.61 13.43
C ARG A 146 -8.45 8.97 12.30
N GLU A 147 -7.77 9.77 11.49
CA GLU A 147 -6.80 9.27 10.51
C GLU A 147 -5.67 8.52 11.25
N LYS A 148 -5.54 7.23 10.93
CA LYS A 148 -4.50 6.33 11.43
C LYS A 148 -3.43 6.16 10.37
N ARG A 149 -2.17 6.08 10.78
CA ARG A 149 -1.08 5.81 9.84
C ARG A 149 -1.23 4.38 9.26
N PRO A 150 -0.76 4.11 8.03
CA PRO A 150 -0.85 2.77 7.44
C PRO A 150 -0.25 1.64 8.29
N VAL A 151 0.80 1.94 9.07
CA VAL A 151 1.43 1.00 10.00
C VAL A 151 0.58 0.76 11.25
N GLU A 152 -0.25 1.72 11.65
CA GLU A 152 -1.16 1.65 12.81
C GLU A 152 -2.46 0.89 12.49
N ASP A 153 -2.91 0.92 11.23
CA ASP A 153 -4.05 0.13 10.74
C ASP A 153 -3.72 -0.59 9.42
N PRO A 154 -2.98 -1.71 9.51
CA PRO A 154 -2.54 -2.45 8.33
C PRO A 154 -3.72 -2.96 7.49
N TRP A 155 -4.89 -3.20 8.09
CA TRP A 155 -6.08 -3.68 7.39
C TRP A 155 -6.68 -2.60 6.48
N PHE A 156 -6.83 -1.38 6.98
CA PHE A 156 -7.35 -0.27 6.18
C PHE A 156 -6.38 0.10 5.05
N ALA A 157 -5.08 0.14 5.34
CA ALA A 157 -4.04 0.35 4.32
C ALA A 157 -4.03 -0.76 3.26
N THR A 158 -4.25 -2.01 3.68
CA THR A 158 -4.37 -3.16 2.79
C THR A 158 -5.60 -3.02 1.88
N ALA A 159 -6.75 -2.62 2.40
CA ALA A 159 -7.95 -2.39 1.59
C ALA A 159 -7.73 -1.30 0.52
N GLY A 160 -7.05 -0.20 0.88
CA GLY A 160 -6.64 0.83 -0.07
C GLY A 160 -5.68 0.30 -1.16
N ALA A 161 -4.71 -0.52 -0.77
CA ALA A 161 -3.77 -1.15 -1.72
C ALA A 161 -4.47 -2.15 -2.67
N VAL A 162 -5.40 -2.96 -2.16
CA VAL A 162 -6.24 -3.87 -2.97
C VAL A 162 -7.03 -3.07 -4.01
N TYR A 163 -7.60 -1.93 -3.62
CA TYR A 163 -8.35 -1.09 -4.53
C TYR A 163 -7.49 -0.46 -5.62
N LEU A 164 -6.33 0.10 -5.27
CA LEU A 164 -5.40 0.65 -6.26
C LEU A 164 -4.88 -0.42 -7.22
N ALA A 165 -4.59 -1.62 -6.71
CA ALA A 165 -4.26 -2.76 -7.55
C ALA A 165 -5.42 -3.10 -8.48
N HIS A 166 -6.66 -3.09 -8.00
CA HIS A 166 -7.84 -3.37 -8.80
C HIS A 166 -8.04 -2.36 -9.95
N ILE A 167 -7.87 -1.06 -9.70
CA ILE A 167 -7.87 -0.04 -10.76
C ILE A 167 -6.79 -0.35 -11.81
N TRP A 168 -5.59 -0.70 -11.35
CA TRP A 168 -4.47 -1.01 -12.24
C TRP A 168 -4.77 -2.24 -13.10
N PHE A 169 -5.18 -3.36 -12.50
CA PHE A 169 -5.47 -4.62 -13.19
C PHE A 169 -6.65 -4.49 -14.16
N ILE A 170 -7.72 -3.76 -13.81
CA ILE A 170 -8.85 -3.56 -14.74
C ILE A 170 -8.49 -2.63 -15.91
N SER A 171 -7.58 -1.67 -15.69
CA SER A 171 -7.05 -0.82 -16.76
C SER A 171 -6.11 -1.59 -17.68
N VAL A 172 -5.24 -2.43 -17.11
CA VAL A 172 -4.40 -3.37 -17.88
C VAL A 172 -5.26 -4.37 -18.63
N PHE A 173 -6.37 -4.84 -18.06
CA PHE A 173 -7.33 -5.71 -18.75
C PHE A 173 -7.94 -5.04 -19.99
N SER A 174 -8.37 -3.78 -19.85
CA SER A 174 -8.83 -3.00 -21.01
C SER A 174 -7.76 -2.99 -22.11
N ILE A 175 -6.48 -2.84 -21.75
CA ILE A 175 -5.34 -2.89 -22.68
C ILE A 175 -5.06 -4.32 -23.19
N ASN A 176 -5.15 -5.36 -22.36
CA ASN A 176 -4.76 -6.74 -22.71
C ASN A 176 -5.74 -7.37 -23.71
N ILE A 177 -7.04 -7.06 -23.63
CA ILE A 177 -7.98 -7.47 -24.69
C ILE A 177 -7.56 -6.89 -26.03
N PHE A 178 -7.13 -5.63 -26.06
CA PHE A 178 -6.55 -5.07 -27.26
C PHE A 178 -5.29 -5.85 -27.62
N LEU A 179 -4.38 -6.09 -26.68
CA LEU A 179 -3.17 -6.88 -26.94
C LEU A 179 -3.43 -8.32 -27.39
N GLU A 180 -4.50 -9.01 -27.00
CA GLU A 180 -4.83 -10.37 -27.42
C GLU A 180 -5.39 -10.41 -28.85
N LEU A 181 -6.21 -9.40 -29.21
CA LEU A 181 -6.51 -9.08 -30.62
C LEU A 181 -5.23 -8.79 -31.43
N TYR A 182 -4.16 -8.34 -30.78
CA TYR A 182 -2.87 -7.98 -31.41
C TYR A 182 -1.70 -8.95 -31.13
N GLY A 183 -1.90 -10.03 -30.36
CA GLY A 183 -0.84 -10.74 -29.62
C GLY A 183 -0.82 -12.26 -29.82
N LYS A 184 -1.75 -12.81 -30.62
CA LYS A 184 -1.51 -14.10 -31.29
C LYS A 184 -0.21 -13.98 -32.10
N ASN A 185 0.62 -15.02 -32.12
CA ASN A 185 1.83 -15.05 -32.94
C ASN A 185 1.47 -14.68 -34.39
N ARG A 186 2.13 -13.68 -34.99
CA ARG A 186 1.69 -13.11 -36.28
C ARG A 186 2.64 -13.42 -37.44
N SER A 187 3.29 -14.58 -37.38
CA SER A 187 3.70 -15.26 -38.62
C SER A 187 2.56 -16.06 -39.26
N ASP A 188 1.42 -16.22 -38.57
CA ASP A 188 0.36 -17.18 -38.92
C ASP A 188 -1.09 -16.66 -38.76
N PHE A 189 -1.30 -15.43 -38.24
CA PHE A 189 -2.61 -14.81 -38.05
C PHE A 189 -2.78 -13.49 -38.82
N CYS A 190 -3.86 -13.38 -39.59
CA CYS A 190 -4.21 -12.19 -40.36
C CYS A 190 -5.68 -11.81 -40.20
N LYS A 191 -5.99 -10.52 -40.39
CA LYS A 191 -7.37 -10.01 -40.39
C LYS A 191 -7.58 -9.11 -41.59
N LEU A 192 -8.78 -9.16 -42.17
CA LEU A 192 -9.22 -8.20 -43.18
C LEU A 192 -9.53 -6.85 -42.53
N ASP A 193 -8.97 -5.79 -43.10
CA ASP A 193 -9.36 -4.44 -42.73
C ASP A 193 -10.64 -3.99 -43.46
N SER A 194 -11.07 -2.74 -43.23
CA SER A 194 -12.26 -2.18 -43.91
C SER A 194 -12.10 -1.99 -45.41
N HIS A 195 -10.88 -2.12 -45.93
CA HIS A 195 -10.55 -2.05 -47.35
C HIS A 195 -10.33 -3.44 -47.97
N GLY A 196 -10.45 -4.51 -47.17
CA GLY A 196 -10.26 -5.90 -47.57
C GLY A 196 -8.79 -6.27 -47.84
N ASP A 197 -7.86 -5.49 -47.28
CA ASP A 197 -6.44 -5.82 -47.24
C ASP A 197 -6.14 -6.78 -46.09
N LEU A 198 -5.22 -7.71 -46.32
CA LEU A 198 -4.84 -8.71 -45.33
C LEU A 198 -3.78 -8.15 -44.37
N LEU A 199 -4.20 -7.67 -43.20
CA LEU A 199 -3.32 -7.14 -42.15
C LEU A 199 -2.80 -8.27 -41.24
N CYS A 200 -1.70 -8.88 -41.69
CA CYS A 200 -0.87 -9.79 -40.89
C CYS A 200 0.06 -8.92 -40.02
N GLY A 201 0.06 -9.10 -38.71
CA GLY A 201 0.73 -8.14 -37.81
C GLY A 201 2.18 -8.46 -37.46
N THR A 202 2.80 -7.59 -36.67
CA THR A 202 4.27 -7.41 -36.65
C THR A 202 4.89 -7.45 -35.24
N ARG A 203 4.23 -8.03 -34.25
CA ARG A 203 4.78 -8.12 -32.87
C ARG A 203 4.94 -9.55 -32.41
N ALA A 204 6.02 -9.78 -31.66
CA ALA A 204 6.32 -11.08 -31.09
C ALA A 204 5.33 -11.42 -29.96
N PRO A 205 4.82 -12.66 -29.91
CA PRO A 205 3.73 -13.10 -29.01
C PRO A 205 4.06 -12.97 -27.52
N TRP A 206 5.35 -12.96 -27.16
CA TRP A 206 5.81 -12.99 -25.77
C TRP A 206 5.28 -11.86 -24.89
N LEU A 207 4.85 -10.72 -25.46
CA LEU A 207 4.33 -9.61 -24.67
C LEU A 207 2.97 -9.97 -24.04
N ALA A 208 2.08 -10.60 -24.81
CA ALA A 208 0.80 -11.08 -24.31
C ALA A 208 1.00 -12.20 -23.28
N ASP A 209 1.93 -13.12 -23.57
CA ASP A 209 2.30 -14.21 -22.65
C ASP A 209 2.87 -13.66 -21.33
N ALA A 210 3.71 -12.63 -21.39
CA ALA A 210 4.26 -11.97 -20.22
C ALA A 210 3.15 -11.30 -19.38
N PHE A 211 2.22 -10.57 -19.99
CA PHE A 211 1.10 -9.96 -19.26
C PHE A 211 0.13 -11.00 -18.70
N ASN A 212 -0.12 -12.09 -19.42
CA ASN A 212 -0.93 -13.22 -18.95
C ASN A 212 -0.25 -13.97 -17.79
N SER A 213 1.09 -14.01 -17.76
CA SER A 213 1.84 -14.65 -16.68
C SER A 213 1.83 -13.87 -15.36
N ILE A 214 1.66 -12.54 -15.38
CA ILE A 214 1.72 -11.69 -14.18
C ILE A 214 0.62 -12.06 -13.16
N PRO A 215 -0.68 -12.14 -13.52
CA PRO A 215 -1.72 -12.56 -12.59
C PRO A 215 -1.44 -13.94 -11.98
N TRP A 216 -0.93 -14.87 -12.78
CA TRP A 216 -0.63 -16.23 -12.33
C TRP A 216 0.57 -16.29 -11.38
N MET A 217 1.64 -15.55 -11.68
CA MET A 217 2.77 -15.36 -10.79
C MET A 217 2.32 -14.76 -9.45
N MET A 218 1.43 -13.76 -9.47
CA MET A 218 0.89 -13.18 -8.25
C MET A 218 0.07 -14.19 -7.46
N THR A 219 -0.64 -15.09 -8.10
CA THR A 219 -1.29 -16.20 -7.40
C THR A 219 -0.30 -17.18 -6.79
N GLY A 220 0.84 -17.41 -7.44
CA GLY A 220 1.96 -18.11 -6.82
C GLY A 220 2.43 -17.43 -5.54
N VAL A 221 2.56 -16.10 -5.56
CA VAL A 221 2.90 -15.30 -4.38
C VAL A 221 1.81 -15.36 -3.31
N LEU A 222 0.53 -15.31 -3.67
CA LEU A 222 -0.57 -15.45 -2.71
C LEU A 222 -0.63 -16.85 -2.12
N ALA A 223 -0.51 -17.87 -2.95
CA ALA A 223 -0.43 -19.27 -2.52
C ALA A 223 0.77 -19.47 -1.61
N TRP A 224 1.93 -18.89 -1.92
CA TRP A 224 3.10 -18.89 -1.05
C TRP A 224 2.78 -18.28 0.32
N ILE A 225 2.21 -17.07 0.34
CA ILE A 225 1.81 -16.36 1.56
C ILE A 225 0.81 -17.20 2.35
N CYS A 226 -0.24 -17.71 1.72
CA CYS A 226 -1.28 -18.53 2.35
C CYS A 226 -0.71 -19.84 2.90
N ILE A 227 0.05 -20.59 2.10
CA ILE A 227 0.69 -21.85 2.52
C ILE A 227 1.65 -21.57 3.68
N TYR A 228 2.46 -20.52 3.60
CA TYR A 228 3.34 -20.12 4.69
C TYR A 228 2.56 -19.84 5.97
N PHE A 229 1.52 -19.00 5.92
CA PHE A 229 0.76 -18.64 7.12
C PHE A 229 -0.09 -19.79 7.66
N ILE A 230 -0.69 -20.63 6.80
CA ILE A 230 -1.45 -21.82 7.21
C ILE A 230 -0.51 -22.86 7.82
N ALA A 231 0.58 -23.22 7.12
CA ALA A 231 1.56 -24.18 7.62
C ALA A 231 2.20 -23.67 8.91
N ARG A 232 2.57 -22.40 8.97
CA ARG A 232 3.08 -21.77 10.20
C ARG A 232 2.03 -21.81 11.30
N ALA A 233 0.77 -21.46 11.04
CA ALA A 233 -0.28 -21.48 12.06
C ALA A 233 -0.53 -22.89 12.61
N LEU A 234 -0.55 -23.90 11.74
CA LEU A 234 -0.71 -25.29 12.12
C LEU A 234 0.50 -25.82 12.90
N LEU A 235 1.71 -25.55 12.42
CA LEU A 235 2.94 -26.05 13.04
C LEU A 235 3.30 -25.31 14.33
N VAL A 236 2.98 -24.01 14.44
CA VAL A 236 3.07 -23.28 15.72
C VAL A 236 2.10 -23.87 16.73
N LYS A 237 0.84 -24.17 16.34
CA LYS A 237 -0.11 -24.84 17.24
C LYS A 237 0.30 -26.26 17.60
N ALA A 238 0.90 -27.01 16.67
CA ALA A 238 1.29 -28.39 16.88
C ALA A 238 2.59 -28.55 17.69
N TRP A 239 3.58 -27.69 17.47
CA TRP A 239 4.91 -27.79 18.08
C TRP A 239 5.15 -26.79 19.21
N GLY A 240 4.30 -25.77 19.37
CA GLY A 240 4.37 -24.79 20.46
C GLY A 240 5.77 -24.18 20.59
N ALA A 241 6.32 -24.23 21.80
CA ALA A 241 7.66 -23.73 22.13
C ALA A 241 8.82 -24.40 21.35
N GLY A 242 8.61 -25.56 20.72
CA GLY A 242 9.61 -26.22 19.87
C GLY A 242 9.73 -25.63 18.46
N PHE A 243 8.89 -24.66 18.10
CA PHE A 243 8.91 -24.02 16.79
C PHE A 243 10.02 -22.97 16.70
N THR A 244 11.17 -23.36 16.17
CA THR A 244 12.32 -22.46 16.01
C THR A 244 12.20 -21.55 14.77
N PRO A 245 12.94 -20.43 14.73
CA PRO A 245 13.08 -19.58 13.53
C PRO A 245 13.68 -20.33 12.34
N GLY A 246 14.50 -21.36 12.60
CA GLY A 246 15.01 -22.27 11.58
C GLY A 246 13.87 -23.02 10.89
N HIS A 247 12.88 -23.51 11.64
CA HIS A 247 11.68 -24.12 11.08
C HIS A 247 10.83 -23.10 10.31
N ALA A 248 10.69 -21.88 10.82
CA ALA A 248 9.99 -20.80 10.11
C ALA A 248 10.64 -20.51 8.74
N LYS A 249 11.99 -20.47 8.69
CA LYS A 249 12.75 -20.29 7.44
C LYS A 249 12.59 -21.49 6.50
N GLN A 250 12.62 -22.72 7.03
CA GLN A 250 12.37 -23.93 6.25
C GLN A 250 10.94 -23.98 5.69
N ILE A 251 9.93 -23.54 6.44
CA ILE A 251 8.55 -23.43 5.97
C ILE A 251 8.41 -22.32 4.96
N LEU A 252 9.08 -21.18 5.14
CA LEU A 252 9.11 -20.08 4.16
C LEU A 252 9.69 -20.56 2.81
N ILE A 253 10.82 -21.27 2.86
CA ILE A 253 11.45 -21.84 1.65
C ILE A 253 10.61 -22.98 1.09
N GLY A 254 10.09 -23.88 1.93
CA GLY A 254 9.29 -25.02 1.53
C GLY A 254 7.95 -24.59 0.91
N SER A 255 7.28 -23.59 1.48
CA SER A 255 6.06 -23.01 0.92
C SER A 255 6.34 -22.28 -0.40
N LEU A 256 7.49 -21.60 -0.53
CA LEU A 256 7.90 -21.00 -1.81
C LEU A 256 8.11 -22.08 -2.87
N LEU A 257 8.81 -23.16 -2.53
CA LEU A 257 9.02 -24.29 -3.45
C LEU A 257 7.71 -24.98 -3.84
N ILE A 258 6.80 -25.23 -2.88
CA ILE A 258 5.50 -25.88 -3.13
C ILE A 258 4.59 -24.99 -3.99
N SER A 259 4.50 -23.70 -3.66
CA SER A 259 3.68 -22.74 -4.44
C SER A 259 4.24 -22.53 -5.84
N THR A 260 5.57 -22.45 -5.99
CA THR A 260 6.23 -22.36 -7.31
C THR A 260 6.02 -23.64 -8.11
N ALA A 261 6.22 -24.82 -7.51
CA ALA A 261 5.99 -26.09 -8.19
C ALA A 261 4.52 -26.27 -8.59
N GLY A 262 3.59 -25.88 -7.71
CA GLY A 262 2.15 -25.91 -8.00
C GLY A 262 1.79 -24.99 -9.15
N THR A 263 2.24 -23.73 -9.11
CA THR A 263 1.95 -22.76 -10.19
C THR A 263 2.58 -23.12 -11.52
N VAL A 264 3.79 -23.70 -11.53
CA VAL A 264 4.40 -24.21 -12.76
C VAL A 264 3.62 -25.41 -13.28
N ALA A 265 3.23 -26.35 -12.41
CA ALA A 265 2.53 -27.57 -12.81
C ALA A 265 1.10 -27.32 -13.31
N THR A 266 0.46 -26.23 -12.90
CA THR A 266 -0.89 -25.86 -13.35
C THR A 266 -0.92 -24.64 -14.28
N TRP A 267 0.25 -24.24 -14.83
CA TRP A 267 0.33 -23.17 -15.83
C TRP A 267 -0.52 -23.50 -17.06
N ASP A 268 -0.32 -24.68 -17.66
CA ASP A 268 -1.06 -25.08 -18.86
C ASP A 268 -2.58 -25.06 -18.61
N THR A 269 -3.02 -25.53 -17.43
CA THR A 269 -4.44 -25.48 -17.03
C THR A 269 -4.97 -24.05 -16.87
N TYR A 270 -4.15 -23.12 -16.38
CA TYR A 270 -4.52 -21.70 -16.30
C TYR A 270 -4.54 -21.06 -17.69
N ASP A 271 -3.58 -21.41 -18.53
CA ASP A 271 -3.38 -20.80 -19.84
C ASP A 271 -4.40 -21.29 -20.88
N ASP A 272 -4.80 -22.56 -20.82
CA ASP A 272 -5.93 -23.09 -21.61
C ASP A 272 -7.28 -22.49 -21.15
N GLY A 273 -7.35 -21.96 -19.92
CA GLY A 273 -8.55 -21.36 -19.36
C GLY A 273 -9.52 -22.39 -18.74
N PHE A 274 -10.23 -21.95 -17.69
CA PHE A 274 -11.14 -22.80 -16.90
C PHE A 274 -12.28 -23.43 -17.73
N TRP A 275 -12.68 -22.79 -18.84
CA TRP A 275 -13.80 -23.24 -19.66
C TRP A 275 -13.41 -24.32 -20.68
N ASP A 276 -12.20 -24.25 -21.26
CA ASP A 276 -11.69 -25.28 -22.18
C ASP A 276 -11.29 -26.56 -21.42
N GLN A 277 -10.95 -26.44 -20.13
CA GLN A 277 -10.74 -27.56 -19.20
C GLN A 277 -12.06 -28.07 -18.58
N GLY A 278 -13.21 -27.55 -19.02
CA GLY A 278 -14.53 -28.02 -18.62
C GLY A 278 -14.95 -27.65 -17.19
N GLY A 279 -14.92 -26.36 -16.85
CA GLY A 279 -15.20 -25.79 -15.53
C GLY A 279 -16.55 -26.10 -14.85
N LEU A 280 -16.96 -25.25 -13.90
CA LEU A 280 -18.24 -25.40 -13.18
C LEU A 280 -19.40 -25.00 -14.10
N LEU A 281 -20.02 -26.01 -14.73
CA LEU A 281 -21.00 -25.96 -15.84
C LEU A 281 -20.35 -26.04 -17.23
N THR A 282 -19.69 -27.16 -17.52
CA THR A 282 -19.30 -27.58 -18.87
C THR A 282 -20.40 -27.36 -19.90
N ILE A 283 -20.08 -26.70 -21.02
CA ILE A 283 -20.87 -26.67 -22.27
C ILE A 283 -21.09 -28.09 -22.82
N LYS A 284 -20.22 -29.04 -22.43
CA LYS A 284 -20.39 -30.47 -22.71
C LYS A 284 -21.68 -31.01 -22.07
N GLY A 285 -22.78 -30.93 -22.83
CA GLY A 285 -24.13 -31.38 -22.46
C GLY A 285 -25.17 -30.29 -22.18
N LEU A 286 -24.90 -29.00 -22.44
CA LEU A 286 -25.81 -27.88 -22.10
C LEU A 286 -26.00 -26.86 -23.24
N THR A 287 -26.15 -27.32 -24.48
CA THR A 287 -26.11 -26.43 -25.66
C THR A 287 -27.44 -25.75 -26.03
N HIS A 288 -28.60 -26.22 -25.58
CA HIS A 288 -29.89 -25.60 -25.98
C HIS A 288 -30.52 -24.68 -24.92
N ASP A 289 -30.55 -25.11 -23.65
CA ASP A 289 -31.40 -24.46 -22.63
C ASP A 289 -30.74 -23.30 -21.87
N LEU A 290 -29.40 -23.21 -21.86
CA LEU A 290 -28.67 -22.18 -21.10
C LEU A 290 -28.13 -21.02 -21.95
N TYR A 291 -27.85 -21.23 -23.23
CA TYR A 291 -27.23 -20.22 -24.10
C TYR A 291 -27.77 -20.23 -25.55
N PRO A 292 -29.05 -19.85 -25.77
CA PRO A 292 -29.67 -19.82 -27.10
C PRO A 292 -28.93 -18.91 -28.10
N GLU A 293 -28.16 -17.92 -27.61
CA GLU A 293 -27.32 -17.04 -28.41
C GLU A 293 -26.20 -17.78 -29.16
N LEU A 294 -25.64 -18.84 -28.57
CA LEU A 294 -24.55 -19.61 -29.18
C LEU A 294 -25.05 -20.49 -30.33
N GLU A 295 -26.25 -21.06 -30.20
CA GLU A 295 -26.92 -21.80 -31.27
C GLU A 295 -27.40 -20.87 -32.39
N ALA A 296 -27.71 -19.62 -32.06
CA ALA A 296 -28.06 -18.59 -33.03
C ALA A 296 -26.83 -18.04 -33.80
N MET A 297 -25.60 -18.40 -33.43
CA MET A 297 -24.41 -18.04 -34.20
C MET A 297 -24.35 -18.85 -35.49
N ARG A 298 -24.54 -18.16 -36.62
CA ARG A 298 -24.56 -18.76 -37.96
C ARG A 298 -23.42 -18.34 -38.87
N ALA A 299 -22.42 -17.66 -38.30
CA ALA A 299 -21.22 -17.33 -39.06
C ALA A 299 -20.53 -18.60 -39.56
N GLN A 300 -19.98 -18.55 -40.75
CA GLN A 300 -19.21 -19.64 -41.34
C GLN A 300 -17.96 -19.08 -42.04
N PRO A 301 -16.89 -19.88 -42.17
CA PRO A 301 -15.77 -19.53 -43.02
C PRO A 301 -16.18 -19.63 -44.50
N THR A 302 -15.56 -18.80 -45.34
CA THR A 302 -15.76 -18.80 -46.80
C THR A 302 -14.44 -18.47 -47.49
N ASP A 303 -14.33 -18.75 -48.79
CA ASP A 303 -13.18 -18.34 -49.59
C ASP A 303 -13.21 -16.82 -49.76
N VAL A 304 -12.12 -16.14 -49.40
CA VAL A 304 -12.07 -14.68 -49.45
C VAL A 304 -10.97 -14.21 -50.39
N HIS A 305 -11.37 -13.40 -51.37
CA HIS A 305 -10.44 -12.71 -52.26
C HIS A 305 -9.86 -11.47 -51.56
N VAL A 306 -8.54 -11.41 -51.41
CA VAL A 306 -7.83 -10.27 -50.82
C VAL A 306 -7.52 -9.22 -51.88
N HIS A 307 -7.49 -7.94 -51.47
CA HIS A 307 -7.22 -6.84 -52.41
C HIS A 307 -5.74 -6.69 -52.78
N ASP A 308 -4.82 -7.01 -51.87
CA ASP A 308 -3.38 -6.98 -52.10
C ASP A 308 -2.72 -8.23 -51.49
N VAL A 309 -1.75 -8.80 -52.23
CA VAL A 309 -0.97 -9.98 -51.81
C VAL A 309 0.28 -9.52 -51.08
N ASN A 310 0.73 -10.29 -50.09
CA ASN A 310 1.89 -9.97 -49.28
C ASN A 310 2.81 -11.19 -49.09
N GLU A 311 3.95 -11.00 -48.43
CA GLU A 311 4.93 -12.07 -48.17
C GLU A 311 4.29 -13.29 -47.49
N PHE A 312 3.26 -13.07 -46.68
CA PHE A 312 2.52 -14.14 -46.00
C PHE A 312 1.63 -14.96 -46.95
N THR A 313 0.96 -14.32 -47.91
CA THR A 313 0.19 -15.06 -48.93
C THR A 313 1.10 -15.79 -49.91
N ASP A 314 2.30 -15.24 -50.19
CA ASP A 314 3.31 -15.87 -51.05
C ASP A 314 3.85 -17.17 -50.43
N ASP A 315 4.25 -17.13 -49.16
CA ASP A 315 4.80 -18.28 -48.43
C ASP A 315 3.84 -19.47 -48.35
N ARG A 316 2.52 -19.21 -48.43
CA ARG A 316 1.46 -20.22 -48.36
C ARG A 316 0.88 -20.60 -49.72
N GLY A 317 1.38 -20.01 -50.81
CA GLY A 317 0.95 -20.29 -52.17
C GLY A 317 -0.44 -19.73 -52.53
N TRP A 318 -0.93 -18.71 -51.82
CA TRP A 318 -2.25 -18.10 -52.05
C TRP A 318 -2.22 -16.89 -53.00
N SER A 319 -1.03 -16.52 -53.47
CA SER A 319 -0.85 -15.33 -54.30
C SER A 319 -1.16 -15.52 -55.79
N GLU A 320 -1.33 -16.76 -56.26
CA GLU A 320 -1.61 -17.02 -57.69
C GLU A 320 -2.97 -16.47 -58.14
N ASP A 321 -3.98 -16.51 -57.26
CA ASP A 321 -5.33 -16.00 -57.53
C ASP A 321 -5.90 -15.11 -56.41
N GLY A 322 -5.03 -14.68 -55.48
CA GLY A 322 -5.36 -13.75 -54.42
C GLY A 322 -6.48 -14.23 -53.49
N THR A 323 -6.73 -15.54 -53.40
CA THR A 323 -7.83 -16.10 -52.61
C THR A 323 -7.30 -16.89 -51.42
N VAL A 324 -7.70 -16.46 -50.23
CA VAL A 324 -7.40 -17.17 -48.98
C VAL A 324 -8.48 -18.24 -48.75
N PRO A 325 -8.10 -19.53 -48.67
CA PRO A 325 -9.05 -20.64 -48.64
C PRO A 325 -9.89 -20.68 -47.37
N THR A 326 -11.10 -21.22 -47.45
CA THR A 326 -12.04 -21.42 -46.33
C THR A 326 -11.37 -22.01 -45.07
N THR A 327 -10.55 -23.05 -45.21
CA THR A 327 -9.91 -23.70 -44.06
C THR A 327 -8.89 -22.82 -43.33
N ALA A 328 -8.29 -21.83 -44.01
CA ALA A 328 -7.33 -20.92 -43.39
C ALA A 328 -7.99 -20.00 -42.34
N TRP A 329 -9.30 -19.78 -42.43
CA TRP A 329 -10.03 -18.92 -41.50
C TRP A 329 -10.41 -19.62 -40.19
N LEU A 330 -10.35 -20.96 -40.14
CA LEU A 330 -10.80 -21.76 -39.00
C LEU A 330 -10.02 -21.46 -37.72
N ASP A 331 -8.73 -21.16 -37.84
CA ASP A 331 -7.86 -20.83 -36.70
C ASP A 331 -7.99 -19.36 -36.26
N TRP A 332 -8.69 -18.54 -37.04
CA TRP A 332 -8.70 -17.08 -36.88
C TRP A 332 -9.99 -16.55 -36.29
N SER A 333 -11.09 -17.32 -36.32
CA SER A 333 -12.42 -16.90 -35.85
C SER A 333 -13.21 -18.08 -35.29
N ILE A 334 -14.19 -17.78 -34.42
CA ILE A 334 -15.08 -18.79 -33.85
C ILE A 334 -16.34 -18.87 -34.70
N TYR A 335 -16.63 -20.07 -35.21
CA TYR A 335 -17.76 -20.35 -36.07
C TYR A 335 -18.64 -21.40 -35.39
N GLN A 336 -19.94 -21.13 -35.23
CA GLN A 336 -20.94 -22.10 -34.75
C GLN A 336 -20.48 -22.96 -33.55
N PRO A 337 -20.09 -22.35 -32.40
CA PRO A 337 -19.40 -23.05 -31.30
C PRO A 337 -20.24 -24.16 -30.62
N ALA A 338 -21.55 -24.19 -30.86
CA ALA A 338 -22.45 -25.24 -30.39
C ALA A 338 -22.54 -26.46 -31.33
N ARG A 339 -21.87 -26.42 -32.50
CA ARG A 339 -21.92 -27.47 -33.53
C ARG A 339 -20.55 -28.07 -33.79
N TYR A 340 -20.47 -29.41 -33.76
CA TYR A 340 -19.24 -30.14 -34.04
C TYR A 340 -18.86 -30.06 -35.51
N ILE A 341 -19.85 -30.03 -36.41
CA ILE A 341 -19.67 -29.87 -37.84
C ILE A 341 -20.22 -28.49 -38.24
N ILE A 342 -19.43 -27.73 -38.98
CA ILE A 342 -19.86 -26.41 -39.46
C ILE A 342 -20.98 -26.60 -40.48
N THR A 343 -22.11 -25.93 -40.25
CA THR A 343 -23.26 -25.89 -41.18
C THR A 343 -23.08 -24.76 -42.20
N ASP A 344 -23.38 -25.03 -43.46
CA ASP A 344 -23.40 -24.06 -44.55
C ASP A 344 -24.71 -23.26 -44.58
N PHE A 345 -24.79 -22.24 -43.73
CA PHE A 345 -25.94 -21.33 -43.67
C PHE A 345 -26.05 -20.37 -44.86
N THR A 346 -24.97 -20.21 -45.64
CA THR A 346 -24.94 -19.32 -46.81
C THR A 346 -25.18 -20.05 -48.13
N ASP A 347 -25.32 -21.38 -48.10
CA ASP A 347 -25.42 -22.23 -49.29
C ASP A 347 -24.22 -22.07 -50.24
N SER A 348 -23.03 -21.85 -49.69
CA SER A 348 -21.79 -21.74 -50.46
C SER A 348 -21.47 -23.01 -51.25
N ASN A 349 -21.96 -24.18 -50.80
CA ASN A 349 -21.80 -25.44 -51.52
C ASN A 349 -22.89 -25.70 -52.57
N GLY A 350 -23.95 -24.89 -52.62
CA GLY A 350 -25.06 -25.04 -53.57
C GLY A 350 -25.91 -26.29 -53.32
N HIS A 351 -26.21 -26.57 -52.06
CA HIS A 351 -27.06 -27.68 -51.63
C HIS A 351 -28.55 -27.41 -51.81
N GLN A 352 -28.93 -26.14 -51.96
CA GLN A 352 -30.33 -25.71 -52.06
C GLN A 352 -30.72 -25.43 -53.51
N ASN A 353 -31.86 -25.97 -53.92
CA ASN A 353 -32.47 -25.66 -55.19
C ASN A 353 -33.99 -25.57 -55.05
N ALA A 354 -34.48 -24.34 -54.88
CA ALA A 354 -35.90 -24.07 -54.72
C ALA A 354 -36.74 -24.37 -55.99
N GLU A 355 -36.14 -24.36 -57.19
CA GLU A 355 -36.83 -24.69 -58.44
C GLU A 355 -37.19 -26.17 -58.52
N PHE A 356 -36.27 -27.04 -58.07
CA PHE A 356 -36.48 -28.50 -58.03
C PHE A 356 -37.00 -29.00 -56.67
N GLY A 357 -37.20 -28.10 -55.71
CA GLY A 357 -37.64 -28.45 -54.35
C GLY A 357 -36.62 -29.31 -53.60
N ILE A 358 -35.32 -29.13 -53.86
CA ILE A 358 -34.24 -29.86 -53.17
C ILE A 358 -33.70 -28.97 -52.06
N ASN A 359 -33.82 -29.40 -50.82
CA ASN A 359 -33.40 -28.69 -49.60
C ASN A 359 -33.92 -27.25 -49.46
N ALA A 360 -34.78 -26.77 -50.36
CA ALA A 360 -35.36 -25.44 -50.30
C ALA A 360 -36.69 -25.38 -51.04
N ALA A 361 -37.53 -24.44 -50.61
CA ALA A 361 -38.73 -24.03 -51.32
C ALA A 361 -38.90 -22.53 -51.17
N ALA A 362 -39.10 -21.83 -52.28
CA ALA A 362 -39.38 -20.40 -52.24
C ALA A 362 -40.43 -20.07 -53.29
N ASN A 363 -41.27 -19.10 -52.97
CA ASN A 363 -42.19 -18.54 -53.94
C ASN A 363 -42.42 -17.07 -53.61
N SER A 364 -42.67 -16.27 -54.65
CA SER A 364 -42.99 -14.87 -54.50
C SER A 364 -44.14 -14.50 -55.42
N THR A 365 -44.95 -13.54 -55.00
CA THR A 365 -46.03 -13.02 -55.81
C THR A 365 -46.27 -11.56 -55.52
N THR A 366 -47.01 -10.92 -56.43
CA THR A 366 -47.46 -9.55 -56.31
C THR A 366 -48.93 -9.51 -56.66
N PHE A 367 -49.76 -8.90 -55.81
CA PHE A 367 -51.18 -8.76 -56.04
C PHE A 367 -51.70 -7.39 -55.56
N ASN A 368 -52.81 -6.94 -56.16
CA ASN A 368 -53.45 -5.66 -55.84
C ASN A 368 -54.92 -5.91 -55.52
N GLY A 369 -55.42 -5.34 -54.43
CA GLY A 369 -56.78 -5.59 -53.94
C GLY A 369 -57.07 -7.07 -53.64
N GLY A 370 -58.28 -7.37 -53.17
CA GLY A 370 -58.72 -8.73 -52.87
C GLY A 370 -58.35 -9.23 -51.47
N GLN A 371 -58.69 -10.50 -51.18
CA GLN A 371 -58.60 -11.07 -49.82
C GLN A 371 -57.22 -11.65 -49.47
N GLY A 372 -56.26 -11.67 -50.40
CA GLY A 372 -54.91 -12.19 -50.19
C GLY A 372 -54.48 -13.27 -51.18
N TRP A 373 -53.52 -14.11 -50.78
CA TRP A 373 -52.90 -15.15 -51.62
C TRP A 373 -52.64 -16.42 -50.81
N ILE A 374 -52.81 -17.59 -51.45
CA ILE A 374 -52.51 -18.90 -50.86
C ILE A 374 -51.69 -19.71 -51.86
N THR A 375 -50.62 -20.35 -51.40
CA THR A 375 -49.84 -21.31 -52.18
C THR A 375 -49.51 -22.54 -51.35
N THR A 376 -49.50 -23.70 -52.00
CA THR A 376 -49.07 -24.97 -51.41
C THR A 376 -48.06 -25.64 -52.32
N GLY A 377 -47.17 -26.45 -51.74
CA GLY A 377 -46.18 -27.19 -52.50
C GLY A 377 -45.46 -28.22 -51.63
N SER A 378 -44.45 -28.87 -52.20
CA SER A 378 -43.60 -29.83 -51.52
C SER A 378 -42.14 -29.59 -51.84
N PHE A 379 -41.27 -30.02 -50.93
CA PHE A 379 -39.82 -30.09 -51.14
C PHE A 379 -39.27 -31.32 -50.43
N THR A 380 -38.09 -31.74 -50.84
CA THR A 380 -37.39 -32.90 -50.32
C THR A 380 -36.14 -32.42 -49.58
N VAL A 381 -35.97 -32.90 -48.37
CA VAL A 381 -34.73 -32.77 -47.58
C VAL A 381 -33.85 -33.97 -47.89
N THR A 382 -32.64 -33.76 -48.41
CA THR A 382 -31.70 -34.80 -48.87
C THR A 382 -30.27 -34.53 -48.42
N GLU A 383 -29.52 -35.55 -48.00
CA GLU A 383 -28.08 -35.46 -47.67
C GLU A 383 -27.28 -36.68 -48.15
N ASP A 384 -25.95 -36.54 -48.25
CA ASP A 384 -25.04 -37.66 -48.52
C ASP A 384 -24.42 -38.19 -47.21
N LEU A 385 -25.02 -39.28 -46.71
CA LEU A 385 -24.64 -39.91 -45.43
C LEU A 385 -23.22 -40.51 -45.41
N ASN A 386 -22.55 -40.68 -46.55
CA ASN A 386 -21.24 -41.36 -46.60
C ASN A 386 -20.06 -40.50 -46.16
N HIS A 387 -20.25 -39.18 -46.04
CA HIS A 387 -19.18 -38.22 -45.74
C HIS A 387 -19.08 -37.88 -44.24
N PHE A 388 -19.81 -38.62 -43.38
CA PHE A 388 -19.84 -38.39 -41.94
C PHE A 388 -19.08 -39.48 -41.18
N PRO A 389 -18.14 -39.12 -40.28
CA PRO A 389 -17.39 -40.11 -39.51
C PRO A 389 -18.28 -40.88 -38.52
N ASP A 390 -17.99 -42.18 -38.34
CA ASP A 390 -18.67 -43.05 -37.38
C ASP A 390 -18.44 -42.55 -35.93
N GLY A 391 -19.43 -41.85 -35.34
CA GLY A 391 -19.39 -41.56 -33.90
C GLY A 391 -20.18 -40.36 -33.35
N HIS A 392 -20.92 -39.56 -34.13
CA HIS A 392 -21.63 -38.39 -33.59
C HIS A 392 -23.06 -38.17 -34.13
N HIS A 393 -23.79 -39.27 -34.30
CA HIS A 393 -25.11 -39.38 -34.96
C HIS A 393 -26.26 -38.56 -34.33
N GLU A 394 -26.09 -37.88 -33.19
CA GLU A 394 -27.19 -37.16 -32.54
C GLU A 394 -27.56 -35.82 -33.20
N SER A 395 -26.65 -35.21 -33.99
CA SER A 395 -26.89 -33.87 -34.59
C SER A 395 -27.13 -33.84 -36.11
N VAL A 396 -26.85 -34.94 -36.83
CA VAL A 396 -26.97 -35.00 -38.31
C VAL A 396 -28.15 -35.89 -38.75
N GLU A 397 -28.83 -36.62 -37.84
CA GLU A 397 -30.10 -37.29 -38.17
C GLU A 397 -31.21 -36.32 -38.62
N THR A 398 -31.04 -35.03 -38.27
CA THR A 398 -31.93 -33.93 -38.63
C THR A 398 -31.09 -32.77 -39.16
N LEU A 399 -31.62 -32.08 -40.16
CA LEU A 399 -31.04 -30.88 -40.76
C LEU A 399 -31.83 -29.64 -40.33
N THR A 400 -31.08 -28.61 -39.95
CA THR A 400 -31.64 -27.32 -39.57
C THR A 400 -32.33 -26.69 -40.78
N THR A 401 -33.60 -26.34 -40.60
CA THR A 401 -34.46 -25.75 -41.63
C THR A 401 -35.06 -24.43 -41.14
N ASP A 402 -34.85 -23.37 -41.91
CA ASP A 402 -35.41 -22.05 -41.67
C ASP A 402 -36.70 -21.85 -42.44
N LEU A 403 -37.66 -21.18 -41.79
CA LEU A 403 -38.88 -20.67 -42.39
C LEU A 403 -38.86 -19.14 -42.25
N LYS A 404 -38.89 -18.45 -43.39
CA LYS A 404 -38.97 -16.98 -43.45
C LYS A 404 -40.04 -16.57 -44.45
N CYS A 405 -40.70 -15.47 -44.16
CA CYS A 405 -41.50 -14.78 -45.15
C CYS A 405 -41.38 -13.28 -44.99
N GLU A 406 -41.82 -12.56 -46.01
CA GLU A 406 -41.92 -11.12 -46.00
C GLU A 406 -43.15 -10.69 -46.78
N TYR A 407 -43.72 -9.56 -46.39
CA TYR A 407 -44.77 -8.89 -47.13
C TYR A 407 -44.59 -7.39 -47.02
N ARG A 408 -44.93 -6.67 -48.10
CA ARG A 408 -44.84 -5.22 -48.17
C ARG A 408 -45.90 -4.65 -49.09
N ALA A 409 -46.59 -3.62 -48.61
CA ALA A 409 -47.43 -2.77 -49.44
C ALA A 409 -46.63 -1.61 -50.04
N SER A 410 -47.00 -1.15 -51.24
CA SER A 410 -46.36 -0.02 -51.94
C SER A 410 -46.54 1.32 -51.20
N GLU A 411 -47.57 1.45 -50.37
CA GLU A 411 -47.80 2.60 -49.48
C GLU A 411 -47.72 2.20 -48.01
N ARG A 412 -47.18 3.08 -47.15
CA ARG A 412 -47.03 2.82 -45.71
C ARG A 412 -48.30 3.09 -44.89
N LYS A 413 -49.21 3.94 -45.38
CA LYS A 413 -50.41 4.34 -44.64
C LYS A 413 -51.60 4.54 -45.57
N ILE A 414 -52.78 4.14 -45.10
CA ILE A 414 -54.07 4.49 -45.68
C ILE A 414 -54.90 5.12 -44.56
N ASN A 415 -55.35 6.37 -44.75
CA ASN A 415 -56.15 7.11 -43.76
C ASN A 415 -55.52 7.08 -42.34
N ASP A 416 -54.23 7.41 -42.26
CA ASP A 416 -53.41 7.42 -41.03
C ASP A 416 -53.16 6.07 -40.34
N ILE A 417 -53.72 4.96 -40.84
CA ILE A 417 -53.48 3.60 -40.36
C ILE A 417 -52.35 2.95 -41.17
N ASN A 418 -51.43 2.25 -40.50
CA ASN A 418 -50.31 1.56 -41.16
C ASN A 418 -50.83 0.39 -41.99
N THR A 419 -50.36 0.25 -43.22
CA THR A 419 -50.73 -0.86 -44.11
C THR A 419 -50.22 -2.21 -43.61
N VAL A 420 -49.13 -2.24 -42.83
CA VAL A 420 -48.61 -3.47 -42.20
C VAL A 420 -49.62 -4.10 -41.24
N SER A 421 -50.41 -3.30 -40.51
CA SER A 421 -51.46 -3.83 -39.62
C SER A 421 -52.71 -4.31 -40.37
N MET A 422 -52.71 -4.25 -41.70
CA MET A 422 -53.81 -4.70 -42.57
C MET A 422 -53.45 -5.99 -43.32
N ILE A 423 -52.27 -6.58 -43.05
CA ILE A 423 -51.80 -7.81 -43.67
C ILE A 423 -51.47 -8.79 -42.54
N SER A 424 -51.93 -10.03 -42.65
CA SER A 424 -51.53 -11.15 -41.80
C SER A 424 -51.07 -12.32 -42.66
N SER A 425 -50.20 -13.17 -42.13
CA SER A 425 -49.70 -14.32 -42.88
C SER A 425 -49.45 -15.53 -41.99
N THR A 426 -49.64 -16.74 -42.53
CA THR A 426 -49.28 -17.99 -41.86
C THR A 426 -48.53 -18.89 -42.83
N LEU A 427 -47.33 -19.36 -42.45
CA LEU A 427 -46.56 -20.38 -43.18
C LEU A 427 -46.47 -21.65 -42.34
N THR A 428 -47.10 -22.73 -42.81
CA THR A 428 -47.17 -24.03 -42.13
C THR A 428 -46.35 -25.07 -42.89
N LEU A 429 -45.51 -25.81 -42.16
CA LEU A 429 -44.74 -26.94 -42.66
C LEU A 429 -45.27 -28.24 -42.05
N SER A 430 -45.50 -29.26 -42.89
CA SER A 430 -46.02 -30.58 -42.48
C SER A 430 -45.23 -31.74 -43.07
N ASP A 431 -45.15 -32.84 -42.32
CA ASP A 431 -44.55 -34.10 -42.80
C ASP A 431 -45.45 -34.84 -43.81
N SER A 432 -44.95 -35.95 -44.37
CA SER A 432 -45.68 -36.80 -45.31
C SER A 432 -46.97 -37.44 -44.75
N ASN A 433 -47.17 -37.42 -43.42
CA ASN A 433 -48.37 -37.93 -42.74
C ASN A 433 -49.36 -36.80 -42.40
N GLY A 434 -49.08 -35.56 -42.79
CA GLY A 434 -49.90 -34.38 -42.49
C GLY A 434 -49.75 -33.87 -41.06
N LYS A 435 -48.71 -34.28 -40.34
CA LYS A 435 -48.38 -33.74 -39.01
C LYS A 435 -47.64 -32.41 -39.19
N THR A 436 -48.16 -31.36 -38.60
CA THR A 436 -47.50 -30.05 -38.56
C THR A 436 -46.18 -30.15 -37.78
N MET A 437 -45.09 -29.78 -38.45
CA MET A 437 -43.74 -29.72 -37.88
C MET A 437 -43.48 -28.36 -37.25
N THR A 438 -43.82 -27.29 -37.96
CA THR A 438 -43.62 -25.90 -37.52
C THR A 438 -44.60 -24.99 -38.27
N SER A 439 -45.07 -23.93 -37.62
CA SER A 439 -45.91 -22.90 -38.21
C SER A 439 -45.45 -21.55 -37.72
N ILE A 440 -45.36 -20.57 -38.61
CA ILE A 440 -45.05 -19.18 -38.28
C ILE A 440 -46.19 -18.27 -38.68
N ASP A 441 -46.51 -17.30 -37.82
CA ASP A 441 -47.53 -16.29 -38.04
C ASP A 441 -46.87 -14.91 -38.19
N ASP A 442 -47.46 -14.06 -39.02
CA ASP A 442 -47.05 -12.68 -39.33
C ASP A 442 -45.57 -12.53 -39.70
N CYS A 443 -45.00 -13.58 -40.33
CA CYS A 443 -43.60 -13.66 -40.73
C CYS A 443 -42.60 -13.55 -39.57
N VAL A 444 -42.99 -13.94 -38.37
CA VAL A 444 -42.07 -14.18 -37.25
C VAL A 444 -41.32 -15.48 -37.55
N GLY A 445 -40.19 -15.37 -38.26
CA GLY A 445 -39.40 -16.51 -38.73
C GLY A 445 -39.05 -17.51 -37.63
N ALA A 446 -38.88 -18.78 -38.02
CA ALA A 446 -38.56 -19.87 -37.11
C ALA A 446 -37.55 -20.82 -37.73
N SER A 447 -36.90 -21.60 -36.87
CA SER A 447 -35.99 -22.69 -37.26
C SER A 447 -36.46 -23.98 -36.63
N THR A 448 -36.34 -25.07 -37.38
CA THR A 448 -36.79 -26.41 -36.98
C THR A 448 -35.86 -27.47 -37.53
N GLU A 449 -35.78 -28.61 -36.85
CA GLU A 449 -34.90 -29.72 -37.23
C GLU A 449 -35.71 -30.79 -38.00
N LEU A 450 -35.35 -31.05 -39.26
CA LEU A 450 -36.07 -31.96 -40.15
C LEU A 450 -35.21 -33.18 -40.50
N LYS A 451 -35.80 -34.37 -40.48
CA LYS A 451 -35.12 -35.57 -40.98
C LYS A 451 -35.09 -35.57 -42.51
N VAL A 452 -34.19 -36.34 -43.11
CA VAL A 452 -34.22 -36.62 -44.55
C VAL A 452 -35.58 -37.21 -44.94
N GLY A 453 -36.25 -36.60 -45.92
CA GLY A 453 -37.62 -36.96 -46.30
C GLY A 453 -38.34 -35.91 -47.12
N GLU A 454 -39.61 -36.19 -47.45
CA GLU A 454 -40.47 -35.28 -48.19
C GLU A 454 -41.39 -34.49 -47.24
N TYR A 455 -41.51 -33.18 -47.48
CA TYR A 455 -42.30 -32.26 -46.70
C TYR A 455 -43.22 -31.44 -47.59
N THR A 456 -44.34 -31.00 -47.01
CA THR A 456 -45.31 -30.12 -47.67
C THR A 456 -45.42 -28.80 -46.92
N TYR A 457 -45.65 -27.72 -47.66
CA TYR A 457 -45.84 -26.39 -47.09
C TYR A 457 -47.14 -25.76 -47.58
N GLU A 458 -47.71 -24.90 -46.74
CA GLU A 458 -48.83 -24.03 -47.06
C GLU A 458 -48.52 -22.61 -46.57
N TYR A 459 -48.57 -21.64 -47.48
CA TYR A 459 -48.40 -20.23 -47.16
C TYR A 459 -49.67 -19.47 -47.49
N ILE A 460 -50.22 -18.80 -46.49
CA ILE A 460 -51.45 -18.01 -46.55
C ILE A 460 -51.09 -16.57 -46.21
N VAL A 461 -51.46 -15.63 -47.06
CA VAL A 461 -51.41 -14.19 -46.80
C VAL A 461 -52.83 -13.67 -46.90
N THR A 462 -53.30 -12.99 -45.86
CA THR A 462 -54.63 -12.40 -45.79
C THR A 462 -54.50 -10.88 -45.72
N VAL A 463 -55.34 -10.18 -46.47
CA VAL A 463 -55.42 -8.71 -46.44
C VAL A 463 -56.78 -8.30 -45.90
N GLU A 464 -56.79 -7.30 -45.02
CA GLU A 464 -57.97 -6.78 -44.36
C GLU A 464 -58.10 -5.25 -44.46
N GLY A 465 -59.23 -4.69 -44.02
CA GLY A 465 -59.43 -3.24 -43.94
C GLY A 465 -59.48 -2.52 -45.28
N ALA A 466 -58.92 -1.31 -45.33
CA ALA A 466 -58.99 -0.43 -46.50
C ALA A 466 -58.10 -0.90 -47.66
N LEU A 467 -57.12 -1.77 -47.40
CA LEU A 467 -56.18 -2.30 -48.38
C LEU A 467 -56.86 -3.30 -49.35
N VAL A 468 -57.89 -4.04 -48.89
CA VAL A 468 -58.66 -5.01 -49.71
C VAL A 468 -59.34 -4.37 -50.91
N TYR A 469 -59.82 -3.12 -50.77
CA TYR A 469 -60.62 -2.42 -51.76
C TYR A 469 -59.81 -1.45 -52.63
N ASN A 470 -58.47 -1.46 -52.48
CA ASN A 470 -57.58 -0.50 -53.12
C ASN A 470 -56.70 -1.18 -54.17
N ASP A 471 -57.19 -1.24 -55.41
CA ASP A 471 -56.49 -1.86 -56.55
C ASP A 471 -55.27 -1.05 -57.04
N SER A 472 -55.05 0.16 -56.50
CA SER A 472 -53.89 1.00 -56.79
C SER A 472 -52.69 0.75 -55.87
N ILE A 473 -52.87 0.05 -54.75
CA ILE A 473 -51.78 -0.31 -53.84
C ILE A 473 -51.37 -1.75 -54.12
N VAL A 474 -50.06 -1.93 -54.33
CA VAL A 474 -49.46 -3.20 -54.66
C VAL A 474 -48.96 -3.87 -53.39
N THR A 475 -49.32 -5.13 -53.16
CA THR A 475 -48.78 -5.95 -52.08
C THR A 475 -47.87 -7.02 -52.67
N GLU A 476 -46.60 -6.97 -52.29
CA GLU A 476 -45.58 -7.97 -52.61
C GLU A 476 -45.43 -8.89 -51.41
N THR A 477 -45.32 -10.19 -51.66
CA THR A 477 -45.05 -11.17 -50.60
C THR A 477 -44.19 -12.30 -51.13
N SER A 478 -43.29 -12.79 -50.28
CA SER A 478 -42.44 -13.93 -50.59
C SER A 478 -42.28 -14.79 -49.34
N PHE A 479 -42.01 -16.08 -49.55
CA PHE A 479 -41.53 -16.95 -48.49
C PHE A 479 -40.32 -17.75 -48.97
N GLN A 480 -39.51 -18.15 -48.01
CA GLN A 480 -38.36 -19.02 -48.21
C GLN A 480 -38.31 -20.06 -47.09
N ILE A 481 -38.23 -21.32 -47.50
CA ILE A 481 -37.86 -22.46 -46.68
C ILE A 481 -36.48 -22.89 -47.15
N ALA A 482 -35.52 -22.98 -46.24
CA ALA A 482 -34.14 -23.31 -46.55
C ALA A 482 -33.63 -24.33 -45.53
N THR A 483 -33.28 -25.52 -46.00
CA THR A 483 -32.64 -26.59 -45.22
C THR A 483 -31.15 -26.56 -45.49
N PHE A 484 -30.37 -26.45 -44.42
CA PHE A 484 -28.92 -26.29 -44.49
C PHE A 484 -28.21 -27.64 -44.34
N GLN A 485 -27.04 -27.77 -44.98
CA GLN A 485 -26.20 -28.96 -44.91
C GLN A 485 -24.82 -28.60 -44.33
N PRO A 486 -24.01 -29.59 -43.94
CA PRO A 486 -22.61 -29.37 -43.56
C PRO A 486 -21.80 -28.68 -44.65
N LEU A 487 -20.93 -27.76 -44.24
CA LEU A 487 -19.99 -27.06 -45.14
C LEU A 487 -18.91 -28.02 -45.63
N LEU A 488 -18.84 -28.21 -46.95
CA LEU A 488 -17.89 -29.09 -47.63
C LEU A 488 -16.70 -28.30 -48.18
N VAL A 489 -15.50 -28.82 -47.94
CA VAL A 489 -14.24 -28.31 -48.50
C VAL A 489 -13.43 -29.42 -49.13
N TRP A 490 -12.63 -29.07 -50.14
CA TRP A 490 -11.67 -29.97 -50.75
C TRP A 490 -10.59 -30.38 -49.74
N THR A 491 -10.28 -31.68 -49.67
CA THR A 491 -9.23 -32.20 -48.77
C THR A 491 -7.83 -31.89 -49.29
N GLU A 492 -6.80 -32.18 -48.51
CA GLU A 492 -5.39 -32.04 -48.95
C GLU A 492 -5.03 -32.94 -50.14
N ASP A 493 -5.79 -34.01 -50.37
CA ASP A 493 -5.59 -34.93 -51.50
C ASP A 493 -6.14 -34.37 -52.83
N ALA A 494 -6.99 -33.33 -52.77
CA ALA A 494 -7.46 -32.62 -53.94
C ALA A 494 -6.32 -31.80 -54.60
N PRO A 495 -6.45 -31.41 -55.88
CA PRO A 495 -5.48 -30.53 -56.53
C PRO A 495 -5.16 -29.27 -55.70
N ALA A 496 -3.88 -28.90 -55.64
CA ALA A 496 -3.38 -27.83 -54.76
C ALA A 496 -4.10 -26.47 -54.90
N ALA A 497 -4.63 -26.15 -56.08
CA ALA A 497 -5.41 -24.93 -56.31
C ALA A 497 -6.82 -24.95 -55.69
N MET A 498 -7.29 -26.12 -55.23
CA MET A 498 -8.61 -26.34 -54.66
C MET A 498 -8.55 -26.76 -53.19
N ALA A 499 -7.45 -27.38 -52.74
CA ALA A 499 -7.28 -27.83 -51.36
C ALA A 499 -7.64 -26.74 -50.34
N GLY A 500 -8.52 -27.07 -49.38
CA GLY A 500 -8.99 -26.17 -48.34
C GLY A 500 -10.07 -25.15 -48.75
N ARG A 501 -10.45 -25.10 -50.04
CA ARG A 501 -11.50 -24.21 -50.54
C ARG A 501 -12.88 -24.84 -50.45
N THR A 502 -13.92 -24.00 -50.45
CA THR A 502 -15.30 -24.46 -50.46
C THR A 502 -15.62 -25.17 -51.77
N VAL A 503 -16.34 -26.29 -51.69
CA VAL A 503 -16.78 -27.06 -52.86
C VAL A 503 -18.05 -26.45 -53.44
N ASP A 504 -18.09 -26.06 -54.71
CA ASP A 504 -19.36 -25.73 -55.37
C ASP A 504 -19.90 -26.97 -56.11
N LEU A 505 -20.93 -27.61 -55.54
CA LEU A 505 -21.54 -28.82 -56.12
C LEU A 505 -22.29 -28.55 -57.42
N THR A 506 -22.63 -27.29 -57.70
CA THR A 506 -23.30 -26.89 -58.94
C THR A 506 -22.31 -26.70 -60.09
N ASN A 507 -21.01 -26.61 -59.79
CA ASN A 507 -19.97 -26.37 -60.78
C ASN A 507 -19.38 -27.68 -61.34
N GLU A 508 -19.93 -28.13 -62.47
CA GLU A 508 -19.51 -29.36 -63.16
C GLU A 508 -17.99 -29.41 -63.44
N SER A 509 -17.35 -28.26 -63.70
CA SER A 509 -15.93 -28.21 -64.03
C SER A 509 -15.03 -28.42 -62.81
N GLN A 510 -15.43 -27.90 -61.65
CA GLN A 510 -14.72 -28.14 -60.39
C GLN A 510 -14.91 -29.58 -59.93
N MET A 511 -16.13 -30.10 -60.01
CA MET A 511 -16.44 -31.49 -59.66
C MET A 511 -15.70 -32.51 -60.54
N ALA A 512 -15.52 -32.21 -61.83
CA ALA A 512 -14.73 -33.05 -62.73
C ALA A 512 -13.22 -33.04 -62.41
N ALA A 513 -12.71 -31.96 -61.82
CA ALA A 513 -11.30 -31.78 -61.49
C ALA A 513 -10.92 -32.30 -60.10
N GLY A 514 -11.79 -32.11 -59.11
CA GLY A 514 -11.55 -32.52 -57.72
C GLY A 514 -12.13 -33.89 -57.35
N GLY A 515 -13.05 -34.44 -58.15
CA GLY A 515 -13.60 -35.78 -57.91
C GLY A 515 -14.41 -35.86 -56.61
N THR A 516 -14.14 -36.88 -55.80
CA THR A 516 -14.81 -37.13 -54.50
C THR A 516 -13.93 -36.75 -53.31
N ASP A 517 -12.82 -36.04 -53.54
CA ASP A 517 -11.81 -35.73 -52.52
C ASP A 517 -12.20 -34.47 -51.73
N TYR A 518 -13.41 -34.46 -51.18
CA TYR A 518 -13.93 -33.41 -50.31
C TYR A 518 -14.59 -33.99 -49.06
N ALA A 519 -14.63 -33.21 -47.98
CA ALA A 519 -15.19 -33.63 -46.70
C ALA A 519 -15.86 -32.46 -45.97
N ALA A 520 -16.71 -32.80 -45.00
CA ALA A 520 -17.25 -31.83 -44.06
C ALA A 520 -16.15 -31.30 -43.12
N ILE A 521 -16.27 -30.04 -42.72
CA ILE A 521 -15.31 -29.42 -41.79
C ILE A 521 -15.71 -29.73 -40.34
N GLU A 522 -14.81 -30.42 -39.62
CA GLU A 522 -14.87 -30.47 -38.16
C GLU A 522 -14.56 -29.08 -37.60
N ASN A 523 -15.43 -28.58 -36.74
CA ASN A 523 -15.27 -27.28 -36.11
C ASN A 523 -14.19 -27.36 -35.03
N PRO A 524 -12.99 -26.78 -35.23
CA PRO A 524 -11.94 -26.80 -34.21
C PRO A 524 -12.33 -25.98 -32.97
N THR A 525 -13.34 -25.11 -33.11
CA THR A 525 -13.88 -24.26 -32.04
C THR A 525 -15.12 -24.84 -31.38
N TYR A 526 -15.43 -26.13 -31.60
CA TYR A 526 -16.55 -26.80 -30.96
C TYR A 526 -16.40 -26.81 -29.43
N HIS A 527 -17.43 -26.32 -28.74
CA HIS A 527 -17.43 -26.02 -27.30
C HIS A 527 -16.45 -24.95 -26.83
N THR A 528 -15.68 -24.33 -27.73
CA THR A 528 -14.90 -23.14 -27.40
C THR A 528 -15.89 -22.01 -27.13
N ASN A 529 -15.91 -21.54 -25.88
CA ASN A 529 -16.77 -20.45 -25.51
C ASN A 529 -16.23 -19.16 -26.17
N PRO A 530 -16.97 -18.47 -27.06
CA PRO A 530 -16.52 -17.18 -27.60
C PRO A 530 -16.39 -16.09 -26.52
N LYS A 531 -16.89 -16.36 -25.31
CA LYS A 531 -16.73 -15.55 -24.10
C LYS A 531 -15.64 -16.10 -23.15
N ALA A 532 -14.85 -17.14 -23.51
CA ALA A 532 -13.90 -17.88 -22.65
C ALA A 532 -12.84 -17.04 -21.90
N LEU A 533 -12.54 -15.81 -22.36
CA LEU A 533 -11.79 -14.83 -21.56
C LEU A 533 -12.33 -14.66 -20.14
N ASP A 534 -13.61 -14.97 -19.90
CA ASP A 534 -14.37 -14.80 -18.66
C ASP A 534 -13.66 -15.31 -17.39
N ALA A 535 -12.94 -16.43 -17.47
CA ALA A 535 -12.31 -17.04 -16.31
C ALA A 535 -10.98 -16.38 -15.93
N LYS A 536 -10.08 -16.16 -16.91
CA LYS A 536 -8.82 -15.42 -16.69
C LYS A 536 -9.12 -13.97 -16.27
N LEU A 537 -10.18 -13.38 -16.81
CA LEU A 537 -10.68 -12.05 -16.47
C LEU A 537 -11.15 -11.95 -15.02
N THR A 538 -12.11 -12.79 -14.62
CA THR A 538 -12.61 -12.81 -13.25
C THR A 538 -11.45 -13.05 -12.28
N TYR A 539 -10.55 -13.97 -12.62
CA TYR A 539 -9.38 -14.28 -11.82
C TYR A 539 -8.41 -13.09 -11.65
N ALA A 540 -8.05 -12.41 -12.74
CA ALA A 540 -7.08 -11.32 -12.74
C ALA A 540 -7.58 -10.06 -11.99
N MET A 541 -8.89 -9.91 -11.84
CA MET A 541 -9.51 -8.80 -11.11
C MET A 541 -9.45 -8.94 -9.59
N PHE A 542 -9.41 -10.17 -9.07
CA PHE A 542 -9.53 -10.42 -7.64
C PHE A 542 -8.23 -10.97 -7.05
N ILE A 543 -7.68 -12.04 -7.61
CA ILE A 543 -6.56 -12.75 -6.97
C ILE A 543 -5.28 -11.89 -6.91
N PRO A 544 -4.83 -11.23 -7.99
CA PRO A 544 -3.65 -10.36 -7.94
C PRO A 544 -3.84 -9.16 -7.01
N CYS A 545 -5.04 -8.58 -6.99
CA CYS A 545 -5.36 -7.45 -6.10
C CYS A 545 -5.29 -7.86 -4.63
N LEU A 546 -5.85 -9.03 -4.29
CA LEU A 546 -5.74 -9.62 -2.96
C LEU A 546 -4.29 -9.97 -2.61
N THR A 547 -3.51 -10.44 -3.58
CA THR A 547 -2.06 -10.71 -3.41
C THR A 547 -1.31 -9.44 -3.04
N PHE A 548 -1.52 -8.35 -3.78
CA PHE A 548 -0.87 -7.07 -3.52
C PHE A 548 -1.23 -6.55 -2.13
N GLY A 549 -2.51 -6.65 -1.78
CA GLY A 549 -2.98 -6.39 -0.42
C GLY A 549 -2.26 -7.23 0.64
N ALA A 550 -2.14 -8.55 0.42
CA ALA A 550 -1.46 -9.45 1.33
C ALA A 550 0.04 -9.12 1.49
N VAL A 551 0.72 -8.72 0.42
CA VAL A 551 2.12 -8.26 0.47
C VAL A 551 2.24 -6.98 1.31
N VAL A 552 1.40 -5.98 1.05
CA VAL A 552 1.36 -4.73 1.82
C VAL A 552 1.07 -5.01 3.29
N PHE A 553 0.12 -5.89 3.59
CA PHE A 553 -0.19 -6.33 4.95
C PHE A 553 1.03 -6.94 5.64
N VAL A 554 1.75 -7.85 4.97
CA VAL A 554 2.95 -8.50 5.52
C VAL A 554 4.07 -7.49 5.79
N LEU A 555 4.32 -6.57 4.86
CA LEU A 555 5.33 -5.53 4.99
C LEU A 555 5.03 -4.57 6.14
N LEU A 556 3.81 -4.03 6.20
CA LEU A 556 3.39 -3.12 7.27
C LEU A 556 3.39 -3.81 8.63
N ARG A 557 2.96 -5.08 8.69
CA ARG A 557 2.98 -5.87 9.92
C ARG A 557 4.40 -6.24 10.34
N SER A 558 5.37 -6.29 9.43
CA SER A 558 6.79 -6.48 9.74
C SER A 558 7.41 -5.25 10.38
N MET A 559 7.10 -4.05 9.88
CA MET A 559 7.63 -2.78 10.42
C MET A 559 7.14 -2.49 11.83
N ALA A 560 5.90 -2.86 12.15
CA ALA A 560 5.39 -2.81 13.52
C ALA A 560 6.20 -3.69 14.50
N ARG A 561 6.96 -4.69 14.02
CA ARG A 561 7.64 -5.69 14.87
C ARG A 561 8.95 -5.26 15.53
N GLY A 562 9.78 -4.48 14.87
CA GLY A 562 11.12 -4.17 15.40
C GLY A 562 11.13 -3.42 16.75
N TYR A 563 10.06 -2.70 17.08
CA TYR A 563 9.97 -1.89 18.30
C TYR A 563 9.52 -2.70 19.53
N GLU A 564 8.60 -3.64 19.38
CA GLU A 564 8.21 -4.60 20.42
C GLU A 564 9.21 -5.77 20.48
N PHE A 565 10.46 -5.58 20.05
CA PHE A 565 11.51 -6.57 20.17
C PHE A 565 12.40 -6.33 21.36
N GLU A 566 13.03 -5.17 21.31
CA GLU A 566 13.85 -4.58 22.34
C GLU A 566 13.09 -4.62 23.66
N MET A 567 11.79 -4.38 23.53
CA MET A 567 10.78 -4.34 24.57
C MET A 567 10.57 -5.73 25.20
N ASN A 568 10.60 -6.82 24.41
CA ASN A 568 10.31 -8.19 24.88
C ASN A 568 11.46 -8.88 25.57
N LYS A 569 12.64 -8.28 25.51
CA LYS A 569 13.79 -8.73 26.27
C LYS A 569 13.57 -8.53 27.78
N CYS A 570 12.57 -7.76 28.22
CA CYS A 570 12.21 -7.66 29.63
C CYS A 570 11.69 -9.00 30.18
N TYR A 571 12.37 -9.57 31.17
CA TYR A 571 12.04 -10.87 31.77
C TYR A 571 11.35 -10.75 33.15
N GLY A 572 10.91 -9.54 33.54
CA GLY A 572 10.17 -9.30 34.78
C GLY A 572 10.95 -9.61 36.06
N CYS A 573 12.26 -9.37 36.04
CA CYS A 573 13.15 -9.57 37.19
C CYS A 573 13.06 -8.51 38.27
N ASP A 574 12.34 -7.43 37.99
CA ASP A 574 12.13 -6.29 38.88
C ASP A 574 13.44 -5.58 39.30
N LEU A 575 14.59 -5.88 38.70
CA LEU A 575 15.86 -5.15 38.94
C LEU A 575 15.73 -3.67 38.58
N CYS A 576 15.01 -3.36 37.51
CA CYS A 576 14.69 -1.98 37.14
C CYS A 576 13.82 -1.28 38.18
N ASP A 577 12.94 -2.01 38.86
CA ASP A 577 12.05 -1.48 39.90
C ASP A 577 12.82 -1.28 41.21
N ASP A 578 13.77 -2.16 41.53
CA ASP A 578 14.66 -2.02 42.69
C ASP A 578 15.66 -0.86 42.49
N ALA A 579 16.17 -0.67 41.27
CA ALA A 579 17.07 0.43 40.94
C ALA A 579 16.35 1.77 40.72
N CYS A 580 15.01 1.79 40.62
CA CYS A 580 14.24 2.99 40.31
C CYS A 580 14.10 3.91 41.55
N PRO A 581 14.66 5.13 41.54
CA PRO A 581 14.55 6.04 42.70
C PRO A 581 13.11 6.50 42.96
N VAL A 582 12.26 6.55 41.93
CA VAL A 582 10.84 6.97 42.03
C VAL A 582 10.04 6.05 42.97
N ARG A 583 10.50 4.81 43.15
CA ARG A 583 9.88 3.84 44.06
C ARG A 583 9.93 4.25 45.53
N LEU A 584 10.93 5.01 45.94
CA LEU A 584 11.10 5.39 47.34
C LEU A 584 9.94 6.24 47.88
N PHE A 585 9.20 6.96 47.02
CA PHE A 585 8.14 7.88 47.46
C PHE A 585 6.72 7.53 47.00
N ASN A 586 6.55 6.74 45.94
CA ASN A 586 5.20 6.35 45.48
C ASN A 586 4.58 5.18 46.29
N GLY A 587 5.31 4.62 47.26
CA GLY A 587 4.71 3.98 48.44
C GLY A 587 3.94 2.67 48.27
N GLY A 588 3.93 2.02 47.11
CA GLY A 588 3.35 0.67 46.98
C GLY A 588 3.03 0.24 45.55
N ASP A 589 3.26 -1.04 45.28
CA ASP A 589 3.11 -1.79 44.03
C ASP A 589 4.18 -1.57 42.94
N LYS A 590 4.37 -2.62 42.12
CA LYS A 590 5.43 -2.74 41.10
C LYS A 590 5.42 -1.53 40.18
N LEU A 591 6.44 -0.69 40.30
CA LEU A 591 6.55 0.60 39.65
C LEU A 591 7.16 0.45 38.27
N ASN A 592 6.49 -0.32 37.43
CA ASN A 592 6.94 -0.47 36.07
C ASN A 592 6.31 0.65 35.22
N ILE A 593 6.64 1.91 35.52
CA ILE A 593 6.21 3.12 34.78
C ILE A 593 6.36 2.89 33.28
N ILE A 594 7.41 2.17 32.88
CA ILE A 594 7.75 1.85 31.50
C ILE A 594 6.79 0.78 30.93
N TYR A 595 6.52 -0.32 31.65
CA TYR A 595 5.55 -1.36 31.27
C TYR A 595 4.08 -0.88 31.33
N ASN A 596 3.72 -0.03 32.28
CA ASN A 596 2.37 0.51 32.41
C ASN A 596 2.12 1.56 31.32
N SER A 597 3.09 2.46 31.09
CA SER A 597 3.09 3.32 29.91
C SER A 597 3.08 2.53 28.61
N TRP A 598 3.63 1.32 28.55
CA TRP A 598 3.60 0.45 27.36
C TRP A 598 2.22 -0.12 27.10
N ASN A 599 1.55 -0.65 28.12
CA ASN A 599 0.21 -1.20 27.98
C ASN A 599 -0.88 -0.13 27.83
N ASN A 600 -0.53 1.16 27.79
CA ASN A 600 -1.50 2.24 27.86
C ASN A 600 -2.38 2.09 29.12
N GLU A 601 -1.79 1.54 30.19
CA GLU A 601 -2.39 1.35 31.50
C GLU A 601 -1.82 2.46 32.38
N ASP A 602 -2.73 3.25 32.97
CA ASP A 602 -2.36 4.22 33.99
C ASP A 602 -2.45 3.49 35.33
N ASP A 603 -1.30 3.14 35.90
CA ASP A 603 -1.15 2.56 37.25
C ASP A 603 -1.30 3.62 38.35
N GLY A 604 -1.63 4.87 37.98
CA GLY A 604 -1.67 6.00 38.88
C GLY A 604 -0.32 6.70 39.06
N VAL A 605 0.74 6.25 38.37
CA VAL A 605 2.05 6.90 38.38
C VAL A 605 2.25 7.62 37.05
N PRO A 606 2.17 8.96 37.02
CA PRO A 606 2.31 9.73 35.78
C PRO A 606 3.63 9.41 35.07
N LEU A 607 3.61 9.22 33.74
CA LEU A 607 4.80 9.08 32.88
C LEU A 607 5.87 10.15 33.16
N TYR A 608 5.41 11.32 33.55
CA TYR A 608 6.24 12.48 33.90
C TYR A 608 6.91 12.40 35.28
N SER A 609 6.60 11.40 36.09
CA SER A 609 7.32 11.07 37.34
C SER A 609 8.67 10.40 37.08
N CYS A 610 8.88 9.83 35.87
CA CYS A 610 10.16 9.23 35.52
C CYS A 610 11.27 10.30 35.49
N LEU A 611 12.34 10.06 36.25
CA LEU A 611 13.49 10.98 36.35
C LEU A 611 14.47 10.86 35.18
N THR A 612 14.26 9.93 34.24
CA THR A 612 15.14 9.70 33.07
C THR A 612 16.63 9.53 33.43
N CYS A 613 16.91 8.99 34.63
CA CYS A 613 18.25 8.92 35.22
C CYS A 613 19.07 7.70 34.76
N THR A 614 18.52 6.82 33.91
CA THR A 614 19.18 5.62 33.35
C THR A 614 19.55 4.52 34.37
N ALA A 615 19.16 4.65 35.65
CA ALA A 615 19.41 3.60 36.65
C ALA A 615 18.82 2.23 36.23
N CYS A 616 17.58 2.23 35.72
CA CYS A 616 16.93 1.01 35.24
C CYS A 616 17.60 0.40 33.99
N THR A 617 18.14 1.22 33.08
CA THR A 617 18.84 0.73 31.88
C THR A 617 20.15 0.05 32.27
N ASN A 618 20.90 0.63 33.22
CA ASN A 618 22.17 0.07 33.69
C ASN A 618 21.96 -1.21 34.51
N ALA A 619 20.91 -1.24 35.35
CA ALA A 619 20.56 -2.43 36.11
C ALA A 619 19.95 -3.56 35.24
N CYS A 620 19.61 -3.29 33.97
CA CYS A 620 18.97 -4.27 33.11
C CYS A 620 19.99 -5.23 32.49
N PRO A 621 20.00 -6.53 32.85
CA PRO A 621 20.96 -7.47 32.27
C PRO A 621 20.64 -7.83 30.82
N GLN A 622 19.49 -7.40 30.31
CA GLN A 622 19.09 -7.55 28.91
C GLN A 622 19.36 -6.29 28.08
N LEU A 623 19.94 -5.25 28.71
CA LEU A 623 20.31 -3.99 28.08
C LEU A 623 19.13 -3.32 27.38
N VAL A 624 17.93 -3.41 27.98
CA VAL A 624 16.76 -2.69 27.51
C VAL A 624 16.98 -1.19 27.75
N ASN A 625 16.97 -0.42 26.67
CA ASN A 625 17.14 1.03 26.73
C ASN A 625 15.82 1.71 27.11
N TYR A 626 15.58 1.84 28.41
CA TYR A 626 14.36 2.43 28.95
C TYR A 626 14.29 3.95 28.79
N ASP A 627 15.44 4.60 28.75
CA ASP A 627 15.58 6.05 28.60
C ASP A 627 15.05 6.53 27.23
N SER A 628 15.47 5.89 26.14
CA SER A 628 14.96 6.18 24.79
C SER A 628 13.46 5.90 24.68
N TYR A 629 12.97 4.87 25.37
CA TYR A 629 11.54 4.57 25.40
C TYR A 629 10.73 5.70 26.06
N VAL A 630 11.17 6.21 27.22
CA VAL A 630 10.49 7.32 27.91
C VAL A 630 10.53 8.60 27.06
N ASP A 631 11.68 8.89 26.43
CA ASP A 631 11.84 10.02 25.50
C ASP A 631 10.80 9.97 24.37
N ILE A 632 10.76 8.86 23.61
CA ILE A 632 9.80 8.63 22.53
C ILE A 632 8.36 8.68 23.02
N ARG A 633 8.04 8.10 24.18
CA ARG A 633 6.65 8.11 24.69
C ARG A 633 6.22 9.52 25.07
N ARG A 634 7.09 10.34 25.65
CA ARG A 634 6.77 11.74 25.97
C ARG A 634 6.53 12.55 24.70
N SER A 635 7.34 12.40 23.66
CA SER A 635 7.16 13.16 22.41
C SER A 635 5.92 12.77 21.60
N LEU A 636 5.44 11.52 21.74
CA LEU A 636 4.20 11.07 21.10
C LEU A 636 2.92 11.60 21.78
N ILE A 637 3.00 12.20 22.98
CA ILE A 637 1.84 12.72 23.71
C ILE A 637 1.48 14.11 23.15
N VAL A 638 0.71 14.11 22.06
CA VAL A 638 0.16 15.34 21.47
C VAL A 638 -1.23 15.63 22.08
N GLY A 639 -1.31 16.67 22.92
CA GLY A 639 -2.56 17.14 23.54
C GLY A 639 -3.07 16.31 24.72
N GLY A 640 -2.18 15.52 25.36
CA GLY A 640 -2.43 14.87 26.65
C GLY A 640 -2.20 15.81 27.84
N PRO A 641 -2.35 15.34 29.10
CA PRO A 641 -2.01 16.13 30.27
C PRO A 641 -0.54 16.54 30.18
N GLN A 642 -0.29 17.85 30.26
CA GLN A 642 1.06 18.40 30.27
C GLN A 642 1.78 17.95 31.56
N ALA A 643 3.11 17.84 31.48
CA ALA A 643 3.94 17.66 32.65
C ALA A 643 3.62 18.73 33.71
N GLU A 644 3.46 18.35 34.98
CA GLU A 644 3.42 19.32 36.06
C GLU A 644 4.83 19.88 36.26
N ILE A 645 5.02 21.12 35.82
CA ILE A 645 6.27 21.88 35.94
C ILE A 645 5.98 23.01 36.92
N PRO A 646 6.43 22.90 38.20
CA PRO A 646 6.23 23.95 39.20
C PRO A 646 6.89 25.29 38.80
N HIS A 647 7.93 25.21 37.97
CA HIS A 647 8.77 26.30 37.46
C HIS A 647 8.23 26.91 36.16
N THR A 648 6.96 27.34 36.18
CA THR A 648 6.23 27.78 34.97
C THR A 648 6.83 29.01 34.29
N VAL A 649 7.48 29.91 35.04
CA VAL A 649 8.13 31.10 34.48
C VAL A 649 9.36 30.71 33.68
N LEU A 650 10.23 29.86 34.24
CA LEU A 650 11.39 29.34 33.52
C LEU A 650 10.97 28.57 32.27
N GLN A 651 9.95 27.73 32.35
CA GLN A 651 9.40 27.03 31.19
C GLN A 651 8.94 28.01 30.10
N ALA A 652 8.22 29.08 30.48
CA ALA A 652 7.73 30.09 29.54
C ALA A 652 8.86 30.89 28.88
N VAL A 653 9.89 31.26 29.65
CA VAL A 653 11.08 31.97 29.13
C VAL A 653 11.82 31.10 28.11
N LEU A 654 12.07 29.83 28.44
CA LEU A 654 12.77 28.92 27.53
C LEU A 654 11.95 28.59 26.27
N ALA A 655 10.63 28.54 26.37
CA ALA A 655 9.76 28.36 25.22
C ALA A 655 9.75 29.61 24.31
N ALA A 656 9.68 30.81 24.90
CA ALA A 656 9.74 32.07 24.14
C ALA A 656 11.09 32.22 23.42
N GLU A 657 12.18 31.81 24.08
CA GLU A 657 13.51 31.83 23.50
C GLU A 657 13.66 30.90 22.29
N ALA A 658 12.89 29.82 22.20
CA ALA A 658 12.95 28.90 21.06
C ALA A 658 12.30 29.47 19.79
N GLU A 659 11.51 30.54 19.89
CA GLU A 659 10.91 31.17 18.72
C GLU A 659 11.96 31.92 17.88
N GLU A 660 11.72 31.96 16.56
CA GLU A 660 12.67 32.54 15.60
C GLU A 660 12.81 34.06 15.76
N ASP A 661 11.76 34.75 16.23
CA ASP A 661 11.79 36.20 16.48
C ASP A 661 12.69 36.56 17.66
N ALA A 662 12.92 35.63 18.59
CA ALA A 662 13.88 35.80 19.68
C ALA A 662 15.34 35.71 19.19
N ASP A 663 15.62 35.24 17.96
CA ASP A 663 17.00 35.15 17.43
C ASP A 663 17.71 36.51 17.42
N ASP A 664 16.95 37.59 17.18
CA ASP A 664 17.45 38.97 17.09
C ASP A 664 17.87 39.55 18.45
N ASP A 665 17.45 38.94 19.56
CA ASP A 665 17.82 39.34 20.92
C ASP A 665 19.21 38.82 21.33
N PHE A 666 19.81 37.93 20.54
CA PHE A 666 21.12 37.31 20.79
C PHE A 666 22.20 37.90 19.88
N ILE A 667 23.41 38.05 20.40
CA ILE A 667 24.52 38.70 19.70
C ILE A 667 24.93 37.88 18.46
N ALA A 668 25.11 38.56 17.33
CA ALA A 668 25.58 37.96 16.08
C ALA A 668 27.01 37.41 16.24
N VAL A 669 27.38 36.38 15.47
CA VAL A 669 28.71 35.74 15.60
C VAL A 669 29.83 36.73 15.28
N GLU A 670 29.58 37.60 14.31
CA GLU A 670 30.52 38.62 13.84
C GLU A 670 30.80 39.70 14.89
N ASP A 671 29.85 39.92 15.81
CA ASP A 671 29.90 40.94 16.84
C ASP A 671 30.29 40.37 18.23
N TYR A 672 30.35 39.04 18.37
CA TYR A 672 30.70 38.37 19.62
C TYR A 672 32.23 38.22 19.74
N PRO A 673 32.85 38.54 20.90
CA PRO A 673 34.31 38.60 21.04
C PRO A 673 34.94 37.20 21.20
N ILE A 674 34.94 36.40 20.12
CA ILE A 674 35.56 35.07 20.08
C ILE A 674 37.04 35.21 19.72
N THR A 675 37.91 34.87 20.66
CA THR A 675 39.38 35.03 20.59
C THR A 675 40.14 33.71 20.70
N SER A 676 39.55 32.70 21.34
CA SER A 676 40.06 31.32 21.44
C SER A 676 39.28 30.32 20.57
N ASN A 677 39.85 29.14 20.32
CA ASN A 677 39.15 27.99 19.74
C ASN A 677 38.32 27.20 20.77
N ILE A 678 38.42 27.56 22.05
CA ILE A 678 37.75 26.89 23.16
C ILE A 678 36.59 27.79 23.61
N GLY A 679 35.38 27.24 23.65
CA GLY A 679 34.19 27.91 24.16
C GLY A 679 33.71 27.27 25.45
N TYR A 680 33.37 28.07 26.45
CA TYR A 680 32.73 27.63 27.69
C TYR A 680 31.27 28.05 27.73
N TYR A 681 30.37 27.07 27.80
CA TYR A 681 28.94 27.30 27.98
C TYR A 681 28.55 27.08 29.45
N PRO A 682 28.07 28.14 30.16
CA PRO A 682 27.75 28.07 31.59
C PRO A 682 26.45 27.32 31.90
N GLY A 683 25.63 26.99 30.89
CA GLY A 683 24.28 26.48 31.12
C GLY A 683 23.29 27.59 31.46
N CYS A 684 22.18 27.21 32.07
CA CYS A 684 21.10 28.12 32.46
C CYS A 684 21.24 28.67 33.89
N VAL A 685 22.44 28.66 34.48
CA VAL A 685 22.69 28.99 35.91
C VAL A 685 22.11 30.34 36.32
N ASP A 686 22.24 31.38 35.50
CA ASP A 686 21.72 32.72 35.81
C ASP A 686 20.19 32.75 35.92
N TYR A 687 19.50 31.97 35.08
CA TYR A 687 18.03 31.84 35.15
C TYR A 687 17.59 31.04 36.36
N LEU A 688 18.35 30.01 36.74
CA LEU A 688 18.09 29.25 37.96
C LEU A 688 18.24 30.12 39.20
N ASP A 689 19.30 30.93 39.26
CA ASP A 689 19.51 31.88 40.36
C ASP A 689 18.36 32.89 40.44
N GLN A 690 17.96 33.50 39.32
CA GLN A 690 16.83 34.43 39.28
C GLN A 690 15.53 33.77 39.75
N GLU A 691 15.18 32.61 39.20
CA GLU A 691 13.94 31.91 39.57
C GLU A 691 13.93 31.55 41.06
N MET A 692 15.05 31.09 41.58
CA MET A 692 15.17 30.70 42.97
C MET A 692 15.08 31.92 43.88
N VAL A 693 15.69 33.06 43.55
CA VAL A 693 15.58 34.32 44.33
C VAL A 693 14.12 34.80 44.44
N PHE A 694 13.27 34.54 43.45
CA PHE A 694 11.87 34.95 43.46
C PHE A 694 10.91 33.93 44.11
N SER A 695 11.40 32.80 44.61
CA SER A 695 10.56 31.82 45.31
C SER A 695 10.19 32.29 46.72
N HIS A 696 8.89 32.25 47.07
CA HIS A 696 8.36 32.63 48.38
C HIS A 696 8.91 31.83 49.58
N VAL A 697 9.68 30.77 49.33
CA VAL A 697 10.36 29.94 50.34
C VAL A 697 11.89 30.11 50.34
N ASN A 698 12.46 30.90 49.42
CA ASN A 698 13.90 31.07 49.34
C ASN A 698 14.37 32.33 50.08
N GLU A 699 15.34 32.17 50.96
CA GLU A 699 16.03 33.26 51.66
C GLU A 699 17.25 33.78 50.87
N GLY A 700 17.37 33.49 49.58
CA GLY A 700 18.09 34.33 48.60
C GLY A 700 19.63 34.28 48.62
N GLU A 701 20.24 33.24 49.21
CA GLU A 701 21.71 33.14 49.32
C GLU A 701 22.38 32.24 48.25
N MET A 702 21.59 31.57 47.39
CA MET A 702 22.13 30.70 46.33
C MET A 702 22.74 31.51 45.17
N ASN A 703 23.95 31.13 44.74
CA ASN A 703 24.65 31.74 43.61
C ASN A 703 25.32 30.64 42.77
N LEU A 704 24.58 30.06 41.82
CA LEU A 704 25.10 29.09 40.86
C LEU A 704 26.00 29.73 39.80
N GLY A 705 25.83 31.04 39.56
CA GLY A 705 26.72 31.85 38.72
C GLY A 705 28.19 31.77 39.17
N ASP A 706 28.46 31.55 40.45
CA ASP A 706 29.83 31.33 40.96
C ASP A 706 30.55 30.15 40.31
N SER A 707 29.83 29.12 39.84
CA SER A 707 30.44 28.01 39.09
C SER A 707 31.07 28.46 37.77
N THR A 708 30.50 29.49 37.13
CA THR A 708 31.06 30.12 35.93
C THR A 708 32.31 30.90 36.29
N THR A 709 32.24 31.77 37.31
CA THR A 709 33.39 32.53 37.79
C THR A 709 34.54 31.60 38.18
N ALA A 710 34.22 30.52 38.90
CA ALA A 710 35.19 29.50 39.29
C ALA A 710 35.84 28.82 38.09
N ALA A 711 35.07 28.45 37.06
CA ALA A 711 35.63 27.85 35.84
C ALA A 711 36.68 28.79 35.20
N PHE A 712 36.36 30.07 35.08
CA PHE A 712 37.31 31.07 34.56
C PHE A 712 38.52 31.28 35.48
N THR A 713 38.34 31.27 36.81
CA THR A 713 39.49 31.30 37.75
C THR A 713 40.46 30.15 37.50
N LEU A 714 39.94 28.94 37.21
CA LEU A 714 40.76 27.77 36.89
C LEU A 714 41.41 27.89 35.51
N PHE A 715 40.67 28.30 34.48
CA PHE A 715 41.21 28.51 33.13
C PHE A 715 42.32 29.57 33.12
N ASP A 716 42.13 30.67 33.85
CA ASP A 716 43.13 31.72 34.05
C ASP A 716 44.39 31.21 34.76
N ASP A 717 44.23 30.35 35.78
CA ASP A 717 45.36 29.73 36.48
C ASP A 717 46.14 28.77 35.57
N MET A 718 45.45 28.08 34.66
CA MET A 718 46.06 27.28 33.59
C MET A 718 46.69 28.12 32.48
N ASN A 719 46.42 29.43 32.45
CA ASN A 719 46.80 30.33 31.38
C ASN A 719 46.28 29.82 30.00
N VAL A 720 45.04 29.31 29.99
CA VAL A 720 44.32 28.86 28.81
C VAL A 720 43.24 29.89 28.48
N ASP A 721 43.27 30.41 27.27
CA ASP A 721 42.27 31.35 26.78
C ASP A 721 40.98 30.59 26.43
N VAL A 722 39.85 30.98 27.02
CA VAL A 722 38.55 30.33 26.85
C VAL A 722 37.50 31.41 26.64
N ASN A 723 36.70 31.31 25.58
CA ASN A 723 35.63 32.28 25.37
C ASN A 723 34.41 31.91 26.20
N TYR A 724 33.84 32.88 26.90
CA TYR A 724 32.51 32.73 27.48
C TYR A 724 31.47 32.70 26.37
N LEU A 725 30.71 31.63 26.25
CA LEU A 725 29.58 31.50 25.32
C LEU A 725 28.29 31.58 26.14
N GLY A 726 27.96 32.79 26.57
CA GLY A 726 26.85 33.06 27.48
C GLY A 726 25.47 32.92 26.85
N ARG A 727 24.46 33.21 27.69
CA ARG A 727 23.04 33.26 27.29
C ARG A 727 22.70 34.51 26.46
N ASP A 728 23.65 35.40 26.25
CA ASP A 728 23.60 36.51 25.30
C ASP A 728 24.01 36.09 23.88
N PHE A 729 24.61 34.91 23.72
CA PHE A 729 25.10 34.37 22.45
C PHE A 729 24.48 33.03 22.06
N LEU A 730 24.42 32.07 22.99
CA LEU A 730 23.79 30.77 22.81
C LEU A 730 22.44 30.70 23.51
N LYS A 731 21.49 30.07 22.81
CA LYS A 731 20.22 29.67 23.38
C LYS A 731 20.38 28.48 24.32
N CYS A 732 19.32 28.12 25.03
CA CYS A 732 19.32 27.01 25.97
C CYS A 732 19.75 25.74 25.25
N CYS A 733 20.50 24.86 25.91
CA CYS A 733 20.93 23.59 25.31
C CYS A 733 19.74 22.71 24.91
N GLY A 734 18.54 22.98 25.43
CA GLY A 734 17.30 22.27 25.10
C GLY A 734 17.12 20.96 25.85
N HIS A 735 17.99 20.65 26.81
CA HIS A 735 17.94 19.43 27.62
C HIS A 735 16.54 19.20 28.21
N ASP A 736 15.99 20.22 28.88
CA ASP A 736 14.73 20.09 29.58
C ASP A 736 13.57 19.87 28.60
N GLN A 737 13.55 20.59 27.48
CA GLN A 737 12.55 20.48 26.42
C GLN A 737 12.54 19.08 25.80
N LYS A 738 13.72 18.54 25.48
CA LYS A 738 13.87 17.18 24.95
C LYS A 738 13.22 16.16 25.88
N TRP A 739 13.65 16.13 27.13
CA TRP A 739 13.16 15.13 28.09
C TRP A 739 11.73 15.40 28.59
N GLN A 740 11.16 16.58 28.34
CA GLN A 740 9.73 16.86 28.47
C GLN A 740 8.89 16.31 27.29
N GLY A 741 9.52 15.88 26.19
CA GLY A 741 8.86 15.45 24.95
C GLY A 741 8.49 16.61 24.02
N LEU A 742 9.10 17.79 24.19
CA LEU A 742 8.88 18.96 23.36
C LEU A 742 9.89 19.00 22.20
N ASP A 743 9.88 17.95 21.36
CA ASP A 743 10.87 17.74 20.28
C ASP A 743 10.95 18.94 19.33
N GLU A 744 9.82 19.57 18.99
CA GLU A 744 9.80 20.76 18.12
C GLU A 744 10.57 21.94 18.73
N VAL A 745 10.41 22.16 20.05
CA VAL A 745 11.11 23.24 20.77
C VAL A 745 12.59 22.90 20.89
N PHE A 746 12.91 21.65 21.20
CA PHE A 746 14.29 21.16 21.25
C PHE A 746 15.01 21.33 19.92
N ASP A 747 14.38 20.93 18.81
CA ASP A 747 14.98 21.01 17.47
C ASP A 747 15.24 22.47 17.04
N LYS A 748 14.35 23.40 17.38
CA LYS A 748 14.59 24.85 17.14
C LYS A 748 15.79 25.37 17.93
N LEU A 749 15.87 25.08 19.24
CA LEU A 749 17.00 25.47 20.09
C LEU A 749 18.32 24.85 19.59
N LYS A 750 18.28 23.55 19.27
CA LYS A 750 19.41 22.79 18.72
C LYS A 750 19.90 23.41 17.41
N ALA A 751 19.00 23.66 16.45
CA ALA A 751 19.38 24.20 15.14
C ALA A 751 20.05 25.58 15.26
N TYR A 752 19.53 26.46 16.13
CA TYR A 752 20.14 27.76 16.39
C TYR A 752 21.55 27.62 16.97
N ASN A 753 21.69 26.84 18.04
CA ASN A 753 22.94 26.67 18.75
C ASN A 753 24.01 25.97 17.90
N GLN A 754 23.64 24.91 17.16
CA GLN A 754 24.55 24.23 16.25
C GLN A 754 25.12 25.21 15.23
N LYS A 755 24.25 26.00 14.59
CA LYS A 755 24.67 27.02 13.63
C LYS A 755 25.64 28.02 14.26
N LYS A 756 25.36 28.53 15.45
CA LYS A 756 26.23 29.49 16.16
C LYS A 756 27.58 28.88 16.54
N ILE A 757 27.59 27.65 17.03
CA ILE A 757 28.80 26.92 17.42
C ILE A 757 29.67 26.63 16.20
N GLU A 758 29.09 26.19 15.09
CA GLU A 758 29.83 25.93 13.84
C GLU A 758 30.39 27.23 13.24
N GLN A 759 29.61 28.32 13.29
CA GLN A 759 30.02 29.63 12.78
C GLN A 759 31.08 30.33 13.65
N SER A 760 31.09 30.06 14.96
CA SER A 760 32.07 30.65 15.89
C SER A 760 33.50 30.14 15.63
N GLY A 761 33.63 28.99 14.96
CA GLY A 761 34.92 28.39 14.62
C GLY A 761 35.62 27.72 15.80
N ILE A 762 34.93 27.52 16.94
CA ILE A 762 35.47 26.76 18.07
C ILE A 762 35.62 25.29 17.70
N ASP A 763 36.68 24.65 18.19
CA ASP A 763 36.92 23.20 18.03
C ASP A 763 36.64 22.41 19.32
N THR A 764 36.47 23.11 20.46
CA THR A 764 36.21 22.51 21.76
C THR A 764 35.13 23.29 22.50
N LEU A 765 34.07 22.60 22.93
CA LEU A 765 32.98 23.15 23.73
C LEU A 765 33.01 22.53 25.14
N VAL A 766 33.24 23.35 26.15
CA VAL A 766 33.34 22.95 27.55
C VAL A 766 32.09 23.41 28.31
N SER A 767 31.57 22.58 29.21
CA SER A 767 30.45 22.94 30.08
C SER A 767 30.61 22.31 31.46
N SER A 768 30.37 23.09 32.52
CA SER A 768 30.31 22.60 33.91
C SER A 768 28.96 21.96 34.26
N CYS A 769 27.96 22.09 33.38
CA CYS A 769 26.67 21.45 33.59
C CYS A 769 26.62 20.08 32.92
N ALA A 770 26.46 19.02 33.74
CA ALA A 770 26.31 17.64 33.27
C ALA A 770 25.15 17.45 32.28
N GLU A 771 24.04 18.18 32.47
CA GLU A 771 22.86 18.12 31.58
C GLU A 771 23.20 18.70 30.19
N CYS A 772 23.88 19.85 30.17
CA CYS A 772 24.30 20.52 28.94
C CYS A 772 25.36 19.70 28.20
N PHE A 773 26.38 19.22 28.93
CA PHE A 773 27.44 18.37 28.40
C PHE A 773 26.85 17.14 27.69
N ARG A 774 25.98 16.37 28.36
CA ARG A 774 25.31 15.21 27.77
C ARG A 774 24.53 15.59 26.52
N THR A 775 23.78 16.69 26.56
CA THR A 775 22.91 17.08 25.46
C THR A 775 23.71 17.52 24.22
N PHE A 776 24.73 18.36 24.39
CA PHE A 776 25.62 18.71 23.28
C PHE A 776 26.40 17.50 22.75
N ALA A 777 26.83 16.58 23.62
CA ALA A 777 27.63 15.43 23.20
C ALA A 777 26.81 14.30 22.54
N ARG A 778 25.53 14.13 22.90
CA ARG A 778 24.70 13.00 22.44
C ARG A 778 23.61 13.39 21.46
N ASP A 779 23.03 14.57 21.60
CA ASP A 779 21.83 14.96 20.85
C ASP A 779 22.11 15.96 19.73
N TYR A 780 23.24 16.67 19.80
CA TYR A 780 23.66 17.62 18.77
C TYR A 780 24.57 16.93 17.75
N GLU A 781 24.50 17.39 16.50
CA GLU A 781 25.41 16.99 15.43
C GLU A 781 26.46 18.11 15.27
N LEU A 782 27.51 18.07 16.09
CA LEU A 782 28.60 19.05 16.03
C LEU A 782 29.83 18.40 15.36
N GLU A 783 29.91 18.48 14.03
CA GLU A 783 31.04 17.90 13.30
C GLU A 783 32.35 18.65 13.60
N GLY A 784 33.36 17.92 14.10
CA GLY A 784 34.69 18.48 14.37
C GLY A 784 34.81 19.29 15.66
N VAL A 785 33.73 19.42 16.46
CA VAL A 785 33.78 20.07 17.78
C VAL A 785 33.81 19.01 18.88
N LYS A 786 34.83 19.06 19.72
CA LYS A 786 34.96 18.19 20.89
C LYS A 786 34.17 18.77 22.06
N VAL A 787 33.12 18.06 22.49
CA VAL A 787 32.34 18.45 23.66
C VAL A 787 32.94 17.78 24.91
N MET A 788 33.21 18.56 25.97
CA MET A 788 33.83 18.07 27.21
C MET A 788 33.13 18.62 28.44
N HIS A 789 33.09 17.83 29.52
CA HIS A 789 32.79 18.36 30.83
C HIS A 789 34.01 19.09 31.41
N THR A 790 33.80 20.12 32.24
CA THR A 790 34.92 20.91 32.81
C THR A 790 35.92 20.04 33.57
N THR A 791 35.47 19.02 34.30
CA THR A 791 36.38 18.09 35.00
C THR A 791 37.26 17.29 34.05
N GLU A 792 36.71 16.77 32.95
CA GLU A 792 37.48 16.08 31.91
C GLU A 792 38.49 17.06 31.27
N PHE A 793 38.05 18.28 31.00
CA PHE A 793 38.88 19.31 30.39
C PHE A 793 40.09 19.67 31.26
N LEU A 794 39.89 19.85 32.58
CA LEU A 794 40.97 20.16 33.52
C LEU A 794 42.00 19.02 33.61
N VAL A 795 41.53 17.78 33.70
CA VAL A 795 42.40 16.59 33.77
C VAL A 795 43.18 16.42 32.47
N GLU A 796 42.50 16.46 31.32
CA GLU A 796 43.13 16.25 30.01
C GLU A 796 44.17 17.33 29.67
N ASN A 797 43.91 18.59 30.07
CA ASN A 797 44.83 19.70 29.83
C ASN A 797 45.88 19.88 30.95
N GLY A 798 45.94 18.96 31.91
CA GLY A 798 47.02 18.90 32.91
C GLY A 798 46.98 20.05 33.93
N PHE A 799 45.81 20.35 34.48
CA PHE A 799 45.64 21.33 35.55
C PHE A 799 46.62 21.11 36.73
N ASP A 800 47.24 22.18 37.26
CA ASP A 800 48.21 22.09 38.36
C ASP A 800 47.52 21.81 39.69
N MET A 801 47.49 20.54 40.07
CA MET A 801 46.93 20.05 41.33
C MET A 801 47.78 20.37 42.58
N ASN A 802 48.80 21.24 42.49
CA ASN A 802 49.50 21.76 43.67
C ASN A 802 48.62 22.76 44.44
N LEU A 803 47.54 22.24 45.01
CA LEU A 803 46.51 22.92 45.79
C LEU A 803 46.48 22.31 47.19
N LYS A 804 46.17 23.14 48.18
CA LYS A 804 46.11 22.73 49.58
C LYS A 804 44.94 23.40 50.28
N ALA A 805 44.10 22.60 50.90
CA ALA A 805 43.03 23.06 51.77
C ALA A 805 43.60 23.87 52.95
N GLU A 806 42.90 24.92 53.36
CA GLU A 806 43.37 25.75 54.49
C GLU A 806 43.38 24.98 55.81
N GLU A 807 42.38 24.12 55.98
CA GLU A 807 42.22 23.19 57.08
C GLU A 807 41.95 21.80 56.51
N GLU A 808 42.38 20.76 57.23
CA GLU A 808 42.08 19.38 56.84
C GLU A 808 40.57 19.17 56.84
N THR A 809 40.00 18.77 55.71
CA THR A 809 38.55 18.67 55.53
C THR A 809 38.16 17.34 54.92
N THR A 810 37.02 16.81 55.36
CA THR A 810 36.43 15.59 54.82
C THR A 810 35.28 15.97 53.89
N VAL A 811 35.35 15.51 52.65
CA VAL A 811 34.35 15.80 51.61
C VAL A 811 33.73 14.51 51.10
N THR A 812 32.51 14.58 50.59
CA THR A 812 31.87 13.49 49.85
C THR A 812 31.47 13.94 48.45
N TYR A 813 31.29 13.01 47.52
CA TYR A 813 30.98 13.33 46.12
C TYR A 813 29.64 12.73 45.67
N HIS A 814 28.76 13.56 45.13
CA HIS A 814 27.53 13.14 44.48
C HIS A 814 27.73 13.02 42.97
N ASP A 815 27.60 11.79 42.45
CA ASP A 815 27.64 11.51 41.01
C ASP A 815 26.38 12.00 40.27
N PRO A 816 26.47 13.02 39.39
CA PRO A 816 25.34 13.44 38.59
C PRO A 816 24.94 12.34 37.61
N CYS A 817 23.65 12.02 37.51
CA CYS A 817 23.17 10.91 36.69
C CYS A 817 23.52 11.04 35.19
N ARG A 818 23.55 12.27 34.65
CA ARG A 818 23.95 12.51 33.26
C ARG A 818 25.45 12.38 33.02
N LEU A 819 26.28 12.82 33.97
CA LEU A 819 27.73 12.76 33.85
C LEU A 819 28.21 11.32 34.02
N GLY A 820 27.71 10.65 35.06
CA GLY A 820 28.00 9.25 35.33
C GLY A 820 27.30 8.30 34.36
N ARG A 821 26.02 7.99 34.59
CA ARG A 821 25.35 6.85 33.92
C ARG A 821 25.20 7.01 32.40
N GLN A 822 25.16 8.23 31.87
CA GLN A 822 24.96 8.47 30.42
C GLN A 822 26.25 8.81 29.66
N MET A 823 27.25 9.35 30.35
CA MET A 823 28.51 9.77 29.73
C MET A 823 29.73 8.97 30.19
N GLY A 824 29.64 8.25 31.32
CA GLY A 824 30.69 7.38 31.83
C GLY A 824 31.80 8.10 32.60
N VAL A 825 31.57 9.36 32.98
CA VAL A 825 32.56 10.21 33.64
C VAL A 825 32.34 10.12 35.15
N TYR A 826 33.27 9.45 35.84
CA TYR A 826 33.20 9.14 37.27
C TYR A 826 34.51 9.44 38.00
N GLU A 827 35.65 9.17 37.37
CA GLU A 827 36.96 9.24 38.01
C GLU A 827 37.54 10.66 37.94
N GLU A 828 37.33 11.38 36.85
CA GLU A 828 37.91 12.71 36.63
C GLU A 828 37.54 13.72 37.74
N PRO A 829 36.28 13.81 38.21
CA PRO A 829 35.96 14.64 39.38
C PRO A 829 36.66 14.16 40.66
N ARG A 830 36.76 12.85 40.88
CA ARG A 830 37.38 12.26 42.08
C ARG A 830 38.89 12.49 42.11
N GLU A 831 39.56 12.34 40.98
CA GLU A 831 40.98 12.62 40.81
C GLU A 831 41.31 14.08 41.16
N LEU A 832 40.47 15.01 40.69
CA LEU A 832 40.62 16.43 41.03
C LEU A 832 40.38 16.70 42.51
N ILE A 833 39.38 16.08 43.14
CA ILE A 833 39.12 16.27 44.58
C ILE A 833 40.27 15.70 45.42
N ALA A 834 40.66 14.45 45.15
CA ALA A 834 41.70 13.75 45.90
C ALA A 834 43.12 14.33 45.68
N GLY A 835 43.31 15.08 44.58
CA GLY A 835 44.56 15.76 44.31
C GLY A 835 44.84 16.98 45.20
N VAL A 836 43.85 17.51 45.90
CA VAL A 836 44.03 18.64 46.83
C VAL A 836 44.61 18.15 48.16
N GLU A 837 45.78 18.66 48.55
CA GLU A 837 46.39 18.32 49.84
C GLU A 837 45.50 18.76 51.01
N GLY A 838 45.28 17.86 51.96
CA GLY A 838 44.44 18.12 53.14
C GLY A 838 42.95 17.83 52.95
N VAL A 839 42.57 17.17 51.84
CA VAL A 839 41.20 16.75 51.56
C VAL A 839 41.11 15.23 51.63
N GLU A 840 40.19 14.73 52.46
CA GLU A 840 39.83 13.31 52.49
C GLU A 840 38.46 13.11 51.82
N ILE A 841 38.44 12.39 50.69
CA ILE A 841 37.18 12.02 50.04
C ILE A 841 36.62 10.73 50.67
N VAL A 842 35.37 10.79 51.13
CA VAL A 842 34.63 9.65 51.68
C VAL A 842 33.38 9.42 50.83
N GLU A 843 33.24 8.21 50.29
CA GLU A 843 32.10 7.85 49.44
C GLU A 843 30.83 7.62 50.28
N MET A 844 29.69 8.04 49.72
CA MET A 844 28.37 7.66 50.23
C MET A 844 28.08 6.17 49.99
N GLU A 845 27.09 5.62 50.69
CA GLU A 845 26.65 4.23 50.52
C GLU A 845 26.37 3.90 49.06
N HIS A 846 25.68 4.79 48.35
CA HIS A 846 25.45 4.69 46.91
C HIS A 846 26.34 5.68 46.15
N SER A 847 27.32 5.18 45.40
CA SER A 847 28.28 5.99 44.62
C SER A 847 28.50 5.38 43.23
N GLY A 848 29.09 6.14 42.32
CA GLY A 848 29.37 5.70 40.95
C GLY A 848 28.10 5.38 40.16
N GLU A 849 28.05 4.21 39.53
CA GLU A 849 26.89 3.77 38.73
C GLU A 849 25.61 3.59 39.56
N ASP A 850 25.75 3.27 40.86
CA ASP A 850 24.67 3.04 41.81
C ASP A 850 24.17 4.33 42.48
N ALA A 851 24.79 5.48 42.23
CA ALA A 851 24.42 6.74 42.87
C ALA A 851 22.94 7.13 42.69
N MET A 852 22.28 7.53 43.77
CA MET A 852 20.90 8.00 43.70
C MET A 852 20.77 9.31 42.92
N CYS A 853 19.66 9.50 42.21
CA CYS A 853 19.35 10.76 41.53
C CYS A 853 19.06 11.87 42.55
N CYS A 854 19.40 13.13 42.23
CA CYS A 854 19.00 14.31 43.00
C CYS A 854 17.48 14.54 43.08
N GLY A 855 16.68 13.71 42.39
CA GLY A 855 15.23 13.64 42.53
C GLY A 855 14.43 14.46 41.52
N VAL A 856 15.08 15.29 40.71
CA VAL A 856 14.41 16.14 39.72
C VAL A 856 14.97 15.90 38.32
N SER A 857 14.08 15.86 37.32
CA SER A 857 14.42 15.76 35.91
C SER A 857 13.68 16.84 35.15
N SER A 858 14.39 17.60 34.32
CA SER A 858 13.76 18.56 33.39
C SER A 858 12.88 19.63 34.06
N MET A 859 13.20 20.00 35.31
CA MET A 859 12.39 20.86 36.19
C MET A 859 10.97 20.36 36.47
N MET A 860 10.76 19.06 36.24
CA MET A 860 9.53 18.36 36.51
C MET A 860 9.65 17.62 37.84
N SER A 861 8.51 17.36 38.47
CA SER A 861 8.46 16.62 39.74
C SER A 861 9.14 17.35 40.91
N CYS A 862 9.29 18.68 40.90
CA CYS A 862 9.68 19.45 42.09
C CYS A 862 8.54 19.46 43.14
N ASN A 863 8.31 18.33 43.79
CA ASN A 863 7.20 18.08 44.72
C ASN A 863 7.69 17.28 45.95
N GLU A 864 6.77 16.97 46.88
CA GLU A 864 7.08 16.21 48.11
C GLU A 864 7.70 14.83 47.83
N ASN A 865 7.35 14.26 46.67
CA ASN A 865 7.85 12.98 46.22
C ASN A 865 9.36 13.07 45.86
N ALA A 866 9.77 14.02 45.03
CA ALA A 866 11.19 14.27 44.78
C ALA A 866 11.95 14.78 46.02
N ARG A 867 11.26 15.44 46.94
CA ARG A 867 11.83 15.85 48.24
C ARG A 867 12.30 14.64 49.05
N ALA A 868 11.51 13.56 49.10
CA ALA A 868 11.91 12.34 49.82
C ALA A 868 13.25 11.77 49.31
N LEU A 869 13.49 11.78 47.99
CA LEU A 869 14.78 11.36 47.42
C LEU A 869 15.94 12.23 47.86
N ARG A 870 15.73 13.56 47.87
CA ARG A 870 16.75 14.51 48.33
C ARG A 870 17.05 14.32 49.81
N VAL A 871 16.03 14.12 50.64
CA VAL A 871 16.17 13.80 52.07
C VAL A 871 16.99 12.52 52.25
N THR A 872 16.64 11.42 51.56
CA THR A 872 17.39 10.17 51.64
C THR A 872 18.86 10.37 51.26
N ARG A 873 19.13 11.10 50.17
CA ARG A 873 20.50 11.37 49.74
C ARG A 873 21.26 12.28 50.72
N MET A 874 20.59 13.26 51.34
CA MET A 874 21.21 14.12 52.36
C MET A 874 21.50 13.37 53.66
N GLU A 875 20.71 12.36 54.03
CA GLU A 875 21.05 11.48 55.15
C GLU A 875 22.26 10.58 54.83
N GLU A 876 22.47 10.15 53.58
CA GLU A 876 23.72 9.46 53.20
C GLU A 876 24.94 10.35 53.33
N ILE A 877 24.82 11.61 52.90
CA ILE A 877 25.88 12.62 53.08
C ILE A 877 26.21 12.72 54.56
N ARG A 878 25.22 12.89 55.43
CA ARG A 878 25.42 12.95 56.89
C ARG A 878 26.05 11.67 57.45
N ALA A 879 25.68 10.51 56.93
CA ALA A 879 26.24 9.22 57.37
C ALA A 879 27.74 9.09 57.06
N THR A 880 28.25 9.79 56.04
CA THR A 880 29.70 9.84 55.77
C THR A 880 30.47 10.66 56.81
N GLY A 881 29.79 11.60 57.50
CA GLY A 881 30.43 12.56 58.39
C GLY A 881 31.19 13.68 57.68
N ALA A 882 31.07 13.81 56.35
CA ALA A 882 31.65 14.90 55.59
C ALA A 882 30.91 16.23 55.86
N ASP A 883 31.66 17.31 55.98
CA ASP A 883 31.14 18.67 56.17
C ASP A 883 30.71 19.31 54.82
N THR A 884 31.27 18.81 53.72
CA THR A 884 31.02 19.32 52.37
C THR A 884 30.64 18.20 51.41
N MET A 885 29.56 18.41 50.64
CA MET A 885 29.23 17.59 49.48
C MET A 885 29.60 18.32 48.20
N LEU A 886 30.41 17.65 47.38
CA LEU A 886 30.81 18.10 46.05
C LEU A 886 29.98 17.40 44.97
N THR A 887 29.68 18.10 43.89
CA THR A 887 29.03 17.54 42.69
C THR A 887 29.57 18.24 41.44
N SER A 888 29.34 17.66 40.26
CA SER A 888 29.78 18.20 38.97
C SER A 888 28.57 18.59 38.11
N CYS A 889 27.57 19.20 38.74
CA CYS A 889 26.34 19.60 38.07
C CYS A 889 25.65 20.71 38.88
N PRO A 890 25.63 21.96 38.38
CA PRO A 890 24.94 23.08 39.01
C PRO A 890 23.45 22.82 39.25
N LYS A 891 22.81 22.03 38.37
CA LYS A 891 21.42 21.62 38.57
C LYS A 891 21.25 20.66 39.74
N CYS A 892 22.23 19.81 40.05
CA CYS A 892 22.18 19.01 41.28
C CYS A 892 22.34 19.91 42.52
N VAL A 893 23.28 20.85 42.50
CA VAL A 893 23.47 21.85 43.58
C VAL A 893 22.16 22.57 43.87
N SER A 894 21.49 23.09 42.84
CA SER A 894 20.24 23.85 42.99
C SER A 894 19.14 23.06 43.69
N HIS A 895 19.00 21.76 43.37
CA HIS A 895 17.96 20.93 43.96
C HIS A 895 18.26 20.51 45.40
N PHE A 896 19.53 20.31 45.77
CA PHE A 896 19.89 20.04 47.17
C PHE A 896 19.83 21.30 48.04
N GLU A 897 20.27 22.46 47.54
CA GLU A 897 20.10 23.75 48.24
C GLU A 897 18.63 24.10 48.43
N CYS A 898 17.77 23.79 47.45
CA CYS A 898 16.32 23.92 47.60
C CYS A 898 15.76 23.16 48.83
N LEU A 899 16.35 22.02 49.22
CA LEU A 899 15.93 21.30 50.43
C LEU A 899 16.36 22.05 51.71
N LYS A 900 17.54 22.70 51.69
CA LYS A 900 18.05 23.47 52.83
C LYS A 900 17.18 24.71 53.12
N PHE A 901 16.62 25.35 52.09
CA PHE A 901 15.70 26.49 52.26
C PHE A 901 14.39 26.15 52.98
N GLU A 902 14.07 24.87 53.15
CA GLU A 902 12.92 24.46 53.97
C GLU A 902 13.18 24.61 55.48
N GLY A 903 14.42 24.92 55.89
CA GLY A 903 14.77 25.23 57.27
C GLY A 903 14.98 24.01 58.18
N ASP A 904 15.33 22.85 57.62
CA ASP A 904 15.66 21.68 58.42
C ASP A 904 17.09 21.79 58.99
N GLU A 905 17.19 22.05 60.30
CA GLU A 905 18.46 22.24 61.01
C GLU A 905 19.44 21.07 60.83
N ARG A 906 18.97 19.87 60.48
CA ARG A 906 19.84 18.70 60.27
C ARG A 906 20.80 18.85 59.09
N TYR A 907 20.46 19.70 58.12
CA TYR A 907 21.22 19.89 56.88
C TYR A 907 21.90 21.27 56.79
N ALA A 908 21.66 22.15 57.76
CA ALA A 908 22.15 23.53 57.73
C ALA A 908 23.68 23.61 57.68
N ASP A 909 24.36 22.69 58.38
CA ASP A 909 25.82 22.67 58.50
C ASP A 909 26.52 21.99 57.30
N ILE A 910 25.77 21.38 56.36
CA ILE A 910 26.37 20.76 55.16
C ILE A 910 26.55 21.81 54.07
N GLU A 911 27.79 22.03 53.67
CA GLU A 911 28.11 22.86 52.51
C GLU A 911 27.94 22.05 51.20
N ILE A 912 27.30 22.63 50.19
CA ILE A 912 27.09 21.99 48.89
C ILE A 912 27.77 22.82 47.83
N LEU A 913 28.74 22.24 47.12
CA LEU A 913 29.54 22.95 46.12
C LEU A 913 29.68 22.16 44.83
N ASP A 914 29.86 22.91 43.75
CA ASP A 914 30.40 22.33 42.53
C ASP A 914 31.91 22.06 42.67
N VAL A 915 32.42 20.98 42.08
CA VAL A 915 33.84 20.64 42.10
C VAL A 915 34.71 21.77 41.57
N VAL A 916 34.27 22.46 40.52
CA VAL A 916 34.98 23.59 39.93
C VAL A 916 35.08 24.75 40.93
N SER A 917 33.99 25.06 41.63
CA SER A 917 33.95 26.08 42.69
C SER A 917 34.88 25.72 43.85
N PHE A 918 34.90 24.46 44.26
CA PHE A 918 35.79 23.98 45.32
C PHE A 918 37.26 24.17 44.95
N LEU A 919 37.67 23.76 43.74
CA LEU A 919 39.05 23.92 43.25
C LEU A 919 39.43 25.40 43.13
N ALA A 920 38.54 26.25 42.62
CA ALA A 920 38.79 27.67 42.47
C ALA A 920 39.08 28.35 43.82
N ARG A 921 38.35 27.98 44.88
CA ARG A 921 38.62 28.47 46.24
C ARG A 921 40.04 28.12 46.69
N GLN A 922 40.56 26.95 46.35
CA GLN A 922 41.93 26.56 46.70
C GLN A 922 42.97 27.35 45.89
N VAL A 923 42.69 27.63 44.62
CA VAL A 923 43.52 28.51 43.78
C VAL A 923 43.57 29.93 44.37
N ASP A 924 42.42 30.49 44.74
CA ASP A 924 42.35 31.82 45.33
C ASP A 924 43.04 31.90 46.70
N ALA A 925 42.89 30.87 47.55
CA ALA A 925 43.61 30.78 48.81
C ALA A 925 45.13 30.69 48.61
N LYS A 926 45.60 29.92 47.62
CA LYS A 926 47.01 29.84 47.21
C LYS A 926 47.52 31.20 46.74
N LYS A 927 46.77 31.91 45.89
CA LYS A 927 47.10 33.26 45.40
C LYS A 927 47.13 34.29 46.53
N ALA A 928 46.16 34.25 47.45
CA ALA A 928 46.10 35.14 48.61
C ALA A 928 47.30 34.93 49.57
N LYS A 929 47.68 33.68 49.85
CA LYS A 929 48.88 33.34 50.64
C LYS A 929 50.16 33.81 49.96
N ALA A 930 50.27 33.63 48.65
CA ALA A 930 51.39 34.16 47.88
C ALA A 930 51.47 35.69 47.93
N ALA A 931 50.33 36.39 47.81
CA ALA A 931 50.27 37.85 47.93
C ALA A 931 50.61 38.35 49.34
N ALA A 932 50.16 37.66 50.39
CA ALA A 932 50.48 37.99 51.79
C ALA A 932 51.97 37.78 52.11
N ALA A 933 52.61 36.76 51.53
CA ALA A 933 54.05 36.52 51.69
C ALA A 933 54.94 37.59 51.00
N VAL A 934 54.37 38.38 50.07
CA VAL A 934 55.09 39.40 49.30
C VAL A 934 54.98 40.81 49.94
N GLN A 935 54.15 41.02 50.96
CA GLN A 935 54.14 42.31 51.69
C GLN A 935 55.38 42.48 52.58
N PRO A 936 56.22 43.52 52.38
CA PRO A 936 57.37 43.75 53.23
C PRO A 936 56.92 44.33 54.57
N SER A 937 57.46 43.77 55.65
CA SER A 937 57.32 44.30 57.01
C SER A 937 57.84 45.75 57.08
N THR A 938 56.97 46.74 56.91
CA THR A 938 57.29 48.11 57.32
C THR A 938 57.06 48.22 58.82
N GLY A 939 58.09 47.87 59.58
CA GLY A 939 58.22 48.35 60.95
C GLY A 939 58.37 49.87 60.94
N VAL A 940 57.46 50.55 61.62
CA VAL A 940 57.70 51.90 62.14
C VAL A 940 57.31 51.85 63.62
N GLU A 941 58.32 51.90 64.47
CA GLU A 941 58.18 52.19 65.90
C GLU A 941 57.58 53.59 66.09
N ALA A 942 56.57 53.71 66.97
CA ALA A 942 56.36 54.83 67.88
C ALA A 942 55.41 54.41 69.01
#